data_AF-A0A0M6Y2X8-F1
#
_entry.id   AF-A0A0M6Y2X8-F1
#
_cell.length_a   1.000
_cell.length_b   1.000
_cell.length_c   1.000
_cell.angle_alpha   90.00
_cell.angle_beta   90.00
_cell.angle_gamma   90.00
#
_symmetry.space_group_name_H-M   'P 1'
#
loop_
_entity.id
_entity.type
_entity.pdbx_description
1 polymer ?
#
loop_
_entity_poly.entity_id
_entity_poly.type
_entity_poly.pdbx_seq_one_letter_code
_entity_poly.pdbx_strand_id
1 'polypeptide(L)'
;MKKLDVITIGRSSVDLYGAQAGGRLEDMASFNKYIGGSPTNMACGTARLGLKSALITRVGDEHMGRFIREELERHGVDTQGVITDKERLTALVLLGIRDQEQFPLIFYRENCADMALGEDDIDPAFIASAKAVVATGTHLSHPQTEAAVLKALRLARENGSRTALDIDYRPNLWGLSGHGDGENRFIASDKVTAKLQSSLHLFDLIVGTEEEFHIAGGTTDTVEALRNVRKVSGATLVCKRGPMGATAFEGAIPDSLDEGISGPGFPIEVFNVLGAGDGFMSGLLKGWITGEDWVTALTYANACGAFAVSRHGCTPAYPSWEELQFFLKRGVKDKALRKDPELEQIHWSTNRHRLHGGDWSTMRVFAFDHRIQLEQMADTAKAGHERIGSFKKLCLDAALSVADGQPGYGILCDSRHGREALYRAAGTGLWIGHPVEWPTSRPLTLEPEIGPDFGGLAEWPTQHVVKVLCFYHPHDTDAMKAEQEDVLKRLFAACRRNRLEMLLEIIPSKVGPVDSDTTADIIRRCYEIGIYPDWWKLEPMTSTEAWAKACAAITENDPYTRGIVVLGLDAPVEELAASFAEAARFPLVKGFAVGRTIFADAARKWLAGELTDEAAVADMVTRFDSLCRIWDDARAQARVNEPQGIPA
;
A
#
# COMPACT_ATOMS: atom_id res chain seq x y z
N MET A 1 26.44 -0.96 -15.95
CA MET A 1 25.01 -0.60 -16.11
C MET A 1 24.53 0.01 -14.81
N LYS A 2 23.81 1.14 -14.83
CA LYS A 2 23.27 1.78 -13.62
C LYS A 2 22.23 0.82 -12.97
N LYS A 3 22.24 0.70 -11.64
CA LYS A 3 21.35 -0.21 -10.89
C LYS A 3 20.00 0.44 -10.59
N LEU A 4 20.02 1.74 -10.28
CA LEU A 4 18.85 2.54 -9.97
C LEU A 4 18.45 3.39 -11.18
N ASP A 5 17.15 3.62 -11.34
CA ASP A 5 16.61 4.53 -12.34
C ASP A 5 16.70 5.98 -11.83
N VAL A 6 16.31 6.22 -10.57
CA VAL A 6 16.25 7.57 -10.00
C VAL A 6 16.63 7.59 -8.53
N ILE A 7 17.45 8.56 -8.14
CA ILE A 7 17.60 8.98 -6.74
C ILE A 7 16.92 10.32 -6.58
N THR A 8 15.99 10.42 -5.65
CA THR A 8 15.46 11.71 -5.19
C THR A 8 16.23 12.16 -3.94
N ILE A 9 16.38 13.46 -3.73
CA ILE A 9 17.07 14.00 -2.56
C ILE A 9 16.27 15.11 -1.89
N GLY A 10 16.16 15.03 -0.57
CA GLY A 10 15.72 16.13 0.28
C GLY A 10 14.68 15.71 1.31
N ARG A 11 13.56 16.43 1.32
CA ARG A 11 12.56 16.42 2.40
C ARG A 11 11.85 15.08 2.61
N SER A 12 11.78 14.67 3.87
CA SER A 12 10.88 13.62 4.37
C SER A 12 10.09 14.12 5.57
N SER A 13 8.80 13.82 5.60
CA SER A 13 7.91 14.13 6.74
C SER A 13 6.85 13.05 6.94
N VAL A 14 6.18 13.11 8.08
CA VAL A 14 4.89 12.45 8.28
C VAL A 14 3.79 13.49 8.14
N ASP A 15 2.89 13.25 7.21
CA ASP A 15 1.76 14.09 6.91
C ASP A 15 0.53 13.54 7.66
N LEU A 16 0.02 14.34 8.59
CA LEU A 16 -1.19 14.09 9.36
C LEU A 16 -2.34 14.83 8.68
N TYR A 17 -3.07 14.09 7.87
CA TYR A 17 -4.10 14.60 6.99
C TYR A 17 -5.47 14.50 7.64
N GLY A 18 -6.17 15.62 7.84
CA GLY A 18 -7.49 15.66 8.47
C GLY A 18 -8.46 14.70 7.78
N ALA A 19 -9.08 13.80 8.55
CA ALA A 19 -9.93 12.76 7.97
C ALA A 19 -11.28 13.31 7.48
N GLN A 20 -11.73 14.42 8.06
CA GLN A 20 -12.92 15.15 7.64
C GLN A 20 -12.54 16.15 6.54
N ALA A 21 -13.39 16.28 5.51
CA ALA A 21 -13.24 17.27 4.44
C ALA A 21 -14.33 18.34 4.55
N GLY A 22 -14.03 19.59 4.16
CA GLY A 22 -14.99 20.71 4.21
C GLY A 22 -14.95 21.53 5.50
N GLY A 23 -13.97 21.29 6.38
CA GLY A 23 -13.88 21.88 7.73
C GLY A 23 -12.65 22.75 7.93
N ARG A 24 -12.59 23.52 9.02
CA ARG A 24 -11.33 24.19 9.40
C ARG A 24 -10.37 23.16 9.97
N LEU A 25 -9.07 23.42 9.92
CA LEU A 25 -8.07 22.52 10.49
C LEU A 25 -8.27 22.35 12.01
N GLU A 26 -8.74 23.40 12.67
CA GLU A 26 -9.08 23.45 14.10
C GLU A 26 -10.27 22.56 14.49
N ASP A 27 -11.14 22.24 13.53
CA ASP A 27 -12.33 21.41 13.75
C ASP A 27 -12.07 19.92 13.39
N MET A 28 -10.86 19.57 12.96
CA MET A 28 -10.50 18.19 12.60
C MET A 28 -10.34 17.34 13.85
N ALA A 29 -11.24 16.35 14.01
CA ALA A 29 -11.23 15.47 15.18
C ALA A 29 -10.23 14.30 15.05
N SER A 30 -9.79 13.98 13.83
CA SER A 30 -8.95 12.82 13.56
C SER A 30 -8.09 13.06 12.32
N PHE A 31 -6.92 12.43 12.29
CA PHE A 31 -5.95 12.56 11.20
C PHE A 31 -5.54 11.18 10.68
N ASN A 32 -5.48 11.06 9.36
CA ASN A 32 -4.87 9.94 8.67
C ASN A 32 -3.36 10.20 8.52
N LYS A 33 -2.55 9.23 8.93
CA LYS A 33 -1.09 9.30 8.87
C LYS A 33 -0.57 8.79 7.53
N TYR A 34 0.26 9.60 6.85
CA TYR A 34 0.93 9.25 5.60
C TYR A 34 2.40 9.68 5.61
N ILE A 35 3.20 9.09 4.72
CA ILE A 35 4.48 9.68 4.35
C ILE A 35 4.26 10.96 3.53
N GLY A 36 5.17 11.91 3.68
CA GLY A 36 5.14 13.19 3.00
C GLY A 36 6.54 13.74 2.73
N GLY A 37 6.54 14.93 2.12
CA GLY A 37 7.74 15.57 1.58
C GLY A 37 7.92 15.26 0.09
N SER A 38 8.08 16.30 -0.72
CA SER A 38 8.11 16.20 -2.18
C SER A 38 9.05 15.09 -2.73
N PRO A 39 10.35 15.03 -2.38
CA PRO A 39 11.21 13.96 -2.90
C PRO A 39 10.81 12.57 -2.40
N THR A 40 10.32 12.45 -1.16
CA THR A 40 9.79 11.20 -0.61
C THR A 40 8.58 10.72 -1.41
N ASN A 41 7.62 11.61 -1.68
CA ASN A 41 6.45 11.32 -2.51
C ASN A 41 6.85 10.88 -3.92
N MET A 42 7.82 11.58 -4.54
CA MET A 42 8.34 11.21 -5.87
C MET A 42 9.04 9.85 -5.88
N ALA A 43 9.84 9.53 -4.85
CA ALA A 43 10.50 8.23 -4.74
C ALA A 43 9.47 7.10 -4.70
N CYS A 44 8.43 7.24 -3.87
CA CYS A 44 7.35 6.27 -3.81
C CYS A 44 6.56 6.22 -5.11
N GLY A 45 6.11 7.36 -5.63
CA GLY A 45 5.33 7.42 -6.87
C GLY A 45 6.05 6.78 -8.07
N THR A 46 7.35 7.04 -8.24
CA THR A 46 8.15 6.40 -9.29
C THR A 46 8.32 4.89 -9.06
N ALA A 47 8.50 4.43 -7.82
CA ALA A 47 8.50 3.00 -7.51
C ALA A 47 7.15 2.35 -7.83
N ARG A 48 6.03 3.05 -7.57
CA ARG A 48 4.68 2.55 -7.92
C ARG A 48 4.51 2.32 -9.42
N LEU A 49 5.18 3.12 -10.25
CA LEU A 49 5.21 3.03 -11.71
C LEU A 49 6.28 2.04 -12.24
N GLY A 50 6.94 1.29 -11.35
CA GLY A 50 7.90 0.24 -11.69
C GLY A 50 9.33 0.72 -11.97
N LEU A 51 9.69 1.95 -11.58
CA LEU A 51 11.09 2.39 -11.59
C LEU A 51 11.81 1.90 -10.34
N LYS A 52 13.12 1.65 -10.45
CA LYS A 52 14.00 1.41 -9.30
C LYS A 52 14.40 2.75 -8.70
N SER A 53 13.64 3.22 -7.73
CA SER A 53 13.87 4.52 -7.09
C SER A 53 14.60 4.39 -5.75
N ALA A 54 15.19 5.49 -5.33
CA ALA A 54 15.88 5.65 -4.06
C ALA A 54 15.64 7.05 -3.49
N LEU A 55 15.83 7.20 -2.18
CA LEU A 55 15.73 8.46 -1.47
C LEU A 55 17.01 8.74 -0.67
N ILE A 56 17.54 9.96 -0.81
CA ILE A 56 18.55 10.53 0.09
C ILE A 56 17.86 11.53 1.02
N THR A 57 17.89 11.24 2.32
CA THR A 57 17.25 12.06 3.34
C THR A 57 17.76 11.70 4.74
N ARG A 58 17.29 12.43 5.75
CA ARG A 58 17.43 12.06 7.16
C ARG A 58 16.05 11.94 7.83
N VAL A 59 15.90 10.94 8.69
CA VAL A 59 14.72 10.71 9.53
C VAL A 59 15.15 10.48 10.98
N GLY A 60 14.30 10.77 11.96
CA GLY A 60 14.65 10.61 13.37
C GLY A 60 14.74 9.15 13.84
N ASP A 61 15.48 8.89 14.92
CA ASP A 61 15.52 7.59 15.62
C ASP A 61 14.30 7.38 16.53
N GLU A 62 13.11 7.58 15.96
CA GLU A 62 11.83 7.45 16.66
C GLU A 62 10.77 6.78 15.76
N HIS A 63 9.52 6.71 16.23
CA HIS A 63 8.48 5.93 15.58
C HIS A 63 8.10 6.46 14.20
N MET A 64 8.12 7.78 14.00
CA MET A 64 7.82 8.41 12.71
C MET A 64 8.94 8.20 11.69
N GLY A 65 10.20 8.20 12.12
CA GLY A 65 11.34 7.88 11.26
C GLY A 65 11.38 6.40 10.86
N ARG A 66 11.08 5.48 11.80
CA ARG A 66 10.86 4.05 11.48
C ARG A 66 9.68 3.87 10.53
N PHE A 67 8.57 4.56 10.77
CA PHE A 67 7.41 4.54 9.87
C PHE A 67 7.76 4.98 8.45
N ILE A 68 8.51 6.08 8.26
CA ILE A 68 8.93 6.51 6.92
C ILE A 68 9.79 5.44 6.25
N ARG A 69 10.77 4.87 6.97
CA ARG A 69 11.63 3.82 6.42
C ARG A 69 10.84 2.57 6.00
N GLU A 70 9.97 2.08 6.87
CA GLU A 70 9.13 0.92 6.59
C GLU A 70 8.18 1.17 5.42
N GLU A 71 7.57 2.36 5.32
CA GLU A 71 6.71 2.71 4.18
C GLU A 71 7.50 2.82 2.87
N LEU A 72 8.70 3.40 2.89
CA LEU A 72 9.59 3.45 1.71
C LEU A 72 9.91 2.03 1.21
N GLU A 73 10.29 1.14 2.11
CA GLU A 73 10.57 -0.27 1.80
C GLU A 73 9.34 -0.98 1.23
N ARG A 74 8.17 -0.77 1.84
CA ARG A 74 6.89 -1.31 1.35
C ARG A 74 6.53 -0.78 -0.05
N HIS A 75 6.87 0.47 -0.34
CA HIS A 75 6.70 1.06 -1.67
C HIS A 75 7.74 0.58 -2.70
N GLY A 76 8.78 -0.14 -2.27
CA GLY A 76 9.87 -0.64 -3.12
C GLY A 76 10.98 0.38 -3.36
N VAL A 77 11.09 1.41 -2.53
CA VAL A 77 12.15 2.43 -2.59
C VAL A 77 13.40 1.89 -1.88
N ASP A 78 14.56 2.05 -2.51
CA ASP A 78 15.85 1.75 -1.89
C ASP A 78 16.14 2.78 -0.78
N THR A 79 16.28 2.28 0.46
CA THR A 79 16.47 3.09 1.67
C THR A 79 17.93 3.23 2.10
N GLN A 80 18.90 2.82 1.27
CA GLN A 80 20.34 2.97 1.56
C GLN A 80 20.72 4.43 1.85
N GLY A 81 20.10 5.40 1.16
CA GLY A 81 20.33 6.83 1.36
C GLY A 81 19.52 7.47 2.50
N VAL A 82 18.69 6.68 3.21
CA VAL A 82 17.88 7.18 4.33
C VAL A 82 18.66 7.02 5.62
N ILE A 83 19.13 8.13 6.17
CA ILE A 83 19.99 8.15 7.35
C ILE A 83 19.13 8.37 8.61
N THR A 84 19.43 7.61 9.67
CA THR A 84 18.78 7.80 10.98
C THR A 84 19.54 8.83 11.82
N ASP A 85 18.87 9.94 12.12
CA ASP A 85 19.37 11.01 12.99
C ASP A 85 18.96 10.73 14.45
N LYS A 86 19.93 10.65 15.35
CA LYS A 86 19.71 10.35 16.78
C LYS A 86 19.42 11.60 17.62
N GLU A 87 19.57 12.78 17.06
CA GLU A 87 19.45 14.06 17.76
C GLU A 87 18.13 14.78 17.46
N ARG A 88 17.60 14.60 16.25
CA ARG A 88 16.45 15.35 15.74
C ARG A 88 15.24 14.46 15.48
N LEU A 89 14.06 15.04 15.67
CA LEU A 89 12.79 14.38 15.34
C LEU A 89 12.52 14.44 13.83
N THR A 90 11.80 13.44 13.34
CA THR A 90 11.20 13.47 12.01
C THR A 90 10.21 14.63 11.90
N ALA A 91 10.23 15.34 10.77
CA ALA A 91 9.29 16.43 10.51
C ALA A 91 7.83 15.95 10.50
N LEU A 92 6.92 16.77 11.02
CA LEU A 92 5.48 16.57 10.89
C LEU A 92 4.85 17.69 10.06
N VAL A 93 3.78 17.35 9.35
CA VAL A 93 2.90 18.33 8.70
C VAL A 93 1.47 18.03 9.12
N LEU A 94 0.77 19.04 9.64
CA LEU A 94 -0.67 18.96 9.90
C LEU A 94 -1.39 19.67 8.77
N LEU A 95 -2.37 19.02 8.16
CA LEU A 95 -3.03 19.55 6.97
C LEU A 95 -4.48 19.11 6.88
N GLY A 96 -5.32 19.92 6.22
CA GLY A 96 -6.74 19.64 6.04
C GLY A 96 -7.24 20.02 4.64
N ILE A 97 -8.44 19.56 4.30
CA ILE A 97 -9.17 19.99 3.09
C ILE A 97 -10.29 20.91 3.55
N ARG A 98 -10.11 22.22 3.34
CA ARG A 98 -11.12 23.22 3.67
C ARG A 98 -12.19 23.25 2.59
N ASP A 99 -11.76 23.32 1.33
CA ASP A 99 -12.61 23.27 0.13
C ASP A 99 -11.75 22.90 -1.10
N GLN A 100 -12.20 23.22 -2.31
CA GLN A 100 -11.48 22.89 -3.56
C GLN A 100 -10.28 23.81 -3.85
N GLU A 101 -10.19 24.95 -3.16
CA GLU A 101 -9.18 25.99 -3.38
C GLU A 101 -8.25 26.14 -2.16
N GLN A 102 -8.75 25.87 -0.96
CA GLN A 102 -8.05 26.07 0.31
C GLN A 102 -7.65 24.76 0.98
N PHE A 103 -6.36 24.66 1.30
CA PHE A 103 -5.74 23.47 1.86
C PHE A 103 -4.80 23.91 2.99
N PRO A 104 -5.35 24.21 4.19
CA PRO A 104 -4.54 24.70 5.30
C PRO A 104 -3.50 23.65 5.68
N LEU A 105 -2.25 24.09 5.85
CA LEU A 105 -1.17 23.24 6.32
C LEU A 105 -0.20 23.98 7.25
N ILE A 106 0.33 23.25 8.23
CA ILE A 106 1.29 23.73 9.22
C ILE A 106 2.49 22.78 9.23
N PHE A 107 3.68 23.36 9.06
CA PHE A 107 4.95 22.63 9.09
C PHE A 107 5.55 22.63 10.50
N TYR A 108 5.64 21.47 11.13
CA TYR A 108 6.41 21.26 12.37
C TYR A 108 7.82 20.80 12.00
N ARG A 109 8.63 21.79 11.61
CA ARG A 109 9.92 21.58 10.92
C ARG A 109 11.07 22.41 11.49
N GLU A 110 10.88 23.04 12.64
CA GLU A 110 11.97 23.73 13.33
C GLU A 110 12.92 22.67 13.92
N ASN A 111 14.17 22.61 13.42
CA ASN A 111 15.20 21.62 13.81
C ASN A 111 14.79 20.14 13.59
N CYS A 112 14.19 19.81 12.45
CA CYS A 112 13.86 18.43 12.08
C CYS A 112 15.03 17.71 11.38
N ALA A 113 14.98 16.36 11.38
CA ALA A 113 16.05 15.49 10.89
C ALA A 113 16.45 15.79 9.43
N ASP A 114 15.50 15.97 8.52
CA ASP A 114 15.81 16.18 7.09
C ASP A 114 16.55 17.49 6.81
N MET A 115 16.38 18.52 7.66
CA MET A 115 17.12 19.78 7.57
C MET A 115 18.59 19.65 8.01
N ALA A 116 18.96 18.54 8.66
CA ALA A 116 20.35 18.24 9.02
C ALA A 116 21.14 17.55 7.90
N LEU A 117 20.51 17.24 6.75
CA LEU A 117 21.16 16.63 5.61
C LEU A 117 22.34 17.52 5.14
N GLY A 118 23.54 16.94 5.08
CA GLY A 118 24.78 17.63 4.75
C GLY A 118 25.61 16.88 3.70
N GLU A 119 26.76 17.44 3.32
CA GLU A 119 27.62 16.84 2.30
C GLU A 119 28.12 15.44 2.67
N ASP A 120 28.40 15.19 3.94
CA ASP A 120 28.92 13.90 4.42
C ASP A 120 27.92 12.75 4.26
N ASP A 121 26.63 13.07 4.08
CA ASP A 121 25.57 12.10 3.82
C ASP A 121 25.54 11.64 2.35
N ILE A 122 26.28 12.32 1.46
CA ILE A 122 26.28 12.02 0.03
C ILE A 122 27.40 11.03 -0.30
N ASP A 123 27.03 9.75 -0.43
CA ASP A 123 27.91 8.68 -0.91
C ASP A 123 28.10 8.75 -2.44
N PRO A 124 29.35 8.99 -2.92
CA PRO A 124 29.65 8.99 -4.35
C PRO A 124 29.27 7.71 -5.10
N ALA A 125 29.45 6.54 -4.48
CA ALA A 125 29.15 5.26 -5.11
C ALA A 125 27.64 5.07 -5.30
N PHE A 126 26.85 5.51 -4.32
CA PHE A 126 25.40 5.48 -4.40
C PHE A 126 24.87 6.40 -5.52
N ILE A 127 25.35 7.65 -5.58
CA ILE A 127 24.99 8.58 -6.68
C ILE A 127 25.38 8.00 -8.05
N ALA A 128 26.59 7.43 -8.16
CA ALA A 128 27.06 6.82 -9.40
C ALA A 128 26.21 5.62 -9.86
N SER A 129 25.40 5.03 -8.99
CA SER A 129 24.56 3.87 -9.30
C SER A 129 23.25 4.20 -10.02
N ALA A 130 22.83 5.48 -10.05
CA ALA A 130 21.54 5.91 -10.61
C ALA A 130 21.63 6.53 -12.01
N LYS A 131 20.59 6.37 -12.83
CA LYS A 131 20.49 7.04 -14.14
C LYS A 131 20.16 8.53 -14.01
N ALA A 132 19.41 8.92 -12.99
CA ALA A 132 19.07 10.32 -12.72
C ALA A 132 19.10 10.67 -11.23
N VAL A 133 19.41 11.93 -10.91
CA VAL A 133 19.25 12.52 -9.58
C VAL A 133 18.26 13.68 -9.65
N VAL A 134 17.25 13.68 -8.78
CA VAL A 134 16.17 14.66 -8.74
C VAL A 134 16.21 15.42 -7.42
N ALA A 135 16.38 16.73 -7.49
CA ALA A 135 16.35 17.62 -6.34
C ALA A 135 15.04 18.43 -6.32
N THR A 136 14.70 18.96 -5.14
CA THR A 136 13.59 19.92 -4.99
C THR A 136 14.10 21.26 -4.49
N GLY A 137 13.49 22.35 -4.96
CA GLY A 137 13.95 23.70 -4.61
C GLY A 137 13.86 24.02 -3.11
N THR A 138 12.97 23.36 -2.36
CA THR A 138 12.92 23.48 -0.89
C THR A 138 14.29 23.23 -0.24
N HIS A 139 15.06 22.23 -0.68
CA HIS A 139 16.38 21.94 -0.07
C HIS A 139 17.52 22.85 -0.55
N LEU A 140 17.24 23.76 -1.49
CA LEU A 140 18.15 24.85 -1.88
C LEU A 140 17.97 26.10 -1.01
N SER A 141 16.98 26.13 -0.10
CA SER A 141 16.67 27.32 0.71
C SER A 141 17.61 27.53 1.89
N HIS A 142 18.33 26.49 2.33
CA HIS A 142 19.23 26.52 3.48
C HIS A 142 20.66 26.11 3.08
N PRO A 143 21.73 26.83 3.53
CA PRO A 143 23.09 26.57 3.08
C PRO A 143 23.59 25.13 3.29
N GLN A 144 23.18 24.49 4.39
CA GLN A 144 23.61 23.12 4.71
C GLN A 144 23.00 22.08 3.76
N THR A 145 21.67 22.10 3.59
CA THR A 145 20.99 21.17 2.69
C THR A 145 21.33 21.45 1.23
N GLU A 146 21.54 22.72 0.88
CA GLU A 146 21.99 23.12 -0.44
C GLU A 146 23.35 22.51 -0.78
N ALA A 147 24.32 22.56 0.13
CA ALA A 147 25.64 21.98 -0.10
C ALA A 147 25.55 20.47 -0.41
N ALA A 148 24.68 19.74 0.31
CA ALA A 148 24.42 18.32 0.04
C ALA A 148 23.84 18.10 -1.37
N VAL A 149 22.83 18.90 -1.76
CA VAL A 149 22.23 18.84 -3.10
C VAL A 149 23.27 19.14 -4.19
N LEU A 150 24.05 20.21 -4.03
CA LEU A 150 25.08 20.58 -5.01
C LEU A 150 26.16 19.51 -5.16
N LYS A 151 26.58 18.86 -4.05
CA LYS A 151 27.50 17.72 -4.09
C LYS A 151 26.89 16.54 -4.86
N ALA A 152 25.63 16.20 -4.60
CA ALA A 152 24.92 15.13 -5.31
C ALA A 152 24.80 15.40 -6.82
N LEU A 153 24.44 16.63 -7.22
CA LEU A 153 24.33 17.03 -8.62
C LEU A 153 25.68 16.98 -9.34
N ARG A 154 26.74 17.49 -8.71
CA ARG A 154 28.11 17.44 -9.26
C ARG A 154 28.54 15.98 -9.51
N LEU A 155 28.37 15.12 -8.51
CA LEU A 155 28.70 13.69 -8.61
C LEU A 155 27.87 12.99 -9.68
N ALA A 156 26.58 13.32 -9.81
CA ALA A 156 25.71 12.75 -10.84
C ALA A 156 26.25 13.08 -12.24
N ARG A 157 26.59 14.35 -12.49
CA ARG A 157 27.14 14.81 -13.77
C ARG A 157 28.51 14.20 -14.07
N GLU A 158 29.40 14.14 -13.09
CA GLU A 158 30.72 13.48 -13.20
C GLU A 158 30.58 11.99 -13.59
N ASN A 159 29.47 11.34 -13.22
CA ASN A 159 29.18 9.94 -13.52
C ASN A 159 28.22 9.73 -14.71
N GLY A 160 27.96 10.77 -15.51
CA GLY A 160 27.11 10.72 -16.70
C GLY A 160 25.62 10.48 -16.39
N SER A 161 25.18 10.72 -15.16
CA SER A 161 23.76 10.66 -14.78
C SER A 161 23.06 11.96 -15.15
N ARG A 162 21.77 11.87 -15.47
CA ARG A 162 20.92 13.04 -15.71
C ARG A 162 20.52 13.70 -14.40
N THR A 163 20.13 14.96 -14.45
CA THR A 163 19.78 15.77 -13.28
C THR A 163 18.47 16.50 -13.52
N ALA A 164 17.56 16.50 -12.54
CA ALA A 164 16.28 17.19 -12.64
C ALA A 164 15.97 18.01 -11.38
N LEU A 165 15.21 19.09 -11.58
CA LEU A 165 14.69 19.95 -10.52
C LEU A 165 13.17 20.02 -10.61
N ASP A 166 12.48 19.71 -9.50
CA ASP A 166 11.16 20.30 -9.24
C ASP A 166 11.37 21.57 -8.42
N ILE A 167 10.91 22.71 -8.92
CA ILE A 167 11.15 24.00 -8.26
C ILE A 167 10.59 24.01 -6.83
N ASP A 168 9.48 23.30 -6.56
CA ASP A 168 8.84 23.10 -5.23
C ASP A 168 8.98 24.35 -4.33
N TYR A 169 8.50 25.49 -4.82
CA TYR A 169 8.66 26.77 -4.13
C TYR A 169 7.63 26.91 -3.01
N ARG A 170 8.10 27.26 -1.81
CA ARG A 170 7.27 27.50 -0.61
C ARG A 170 7.80 28.72 0.13
N PRO A 171 7.14 29.89 0.05
CA PRO A 171 7.60 31.12 0.69
C PRO A 171 7.99 30.96 2.17
N ASN A 172 7.17 30.24 2.95
CA ASN A 172 7.43 29.94 4.37
C ASN A 172 8.77 29.21 4.58
N LEU A 173 9.06 28.18 3.76
CA LEU A 173 10.30 27.40 3.86
C LEU A 173 11.55 28.14 3.33
N TRP A 174 11.34 29.26 2.62
CA TRP A 174 12.38 30.20 2.21
C TRP A 174 12.52 31.40 3.17
N GLY A 175 11.77 31.39 4.28
CA GLY A 175 11.82 32.44 5.31
C GLY A 175 11.16 33.75 4.88
N LEU A 176 10.24 33.71 3.92
CA LEU A 176 9.52 34.89 3.42
C LEU A 176 8.14 35.09 4.06
N SER A 177 7.64 34.09 4.78
CA SER A 177 6.41 34.18 5.56
C SER A 177 6.52 33.43 6.90
N GLY A 178 5.56 33.65 7.80
CA GLY A 178 5.56 33.06 9.15
C GLY A 178 5.05 31.61 9.18
N HIS A 179 5.24 30.93 10.32
CA HIS A 179 4.92 29.49 10.47
C HIS A 179 3.47 29.11 10.15
N GLY A 180 2.51 30.03 10.34
CA GLY A 180 1.09 29.80 10.02
C GLY A 180 0.73 29.94 8.54
N ASP A 181 1.62 30.45 7.70
CA ASP A 181 1.36 30.73 6.28
C ASP A 181 1.87 29.59 5.37
N GLY A 182 1.59 28.35 5.76
CA GLY A 182 2.05 27.15 5.03
C GLY A 182 1.35 26.92 3.68
N GLU A 183 0.17 27.52 3.49
CA GLU A 183 -0.64 27.38 2.26
C GLU A 183 -0.25 28.36 1.16
N ASN A 184 0.42 29.45 1.49
CA ASN A 184 0.85 30.45 0.52
C ASN A 184 1.82 29.86 -0.51
N ARG A 185 1.53 30.10 -1.79
CA ARG A 185 2.28 29.54 -2.91
C ARG A 185 3.25 30.53 -3.56
N PHE A 186 3.09 31.83 -3.32
CA PHE A 186 3.90 32.82 -4.01
C PHE A 186 4.15 34.10 -3.20
N ILE A 187 5.42 34.44 -3.04
CA ILE A 187 5.92 35.76 -2.63
C ILE A 187 7.13 36.05 -3.53
N ALA A 188 7.15 37.19 -4.21
CA ALA A 188 8.29 37.58 -5.04
C ALA A 188 9.53 37.87 -4.17
N SER A 189 10.71 37.48 -4.64
CA SER A 189 11.97 37.76 -3.93
C SER A 189 13.18 37.67 -4.86
N ASP A 190 13.82 38.81 -5.13
CA ASP A 190 15.05 38.86 -5.95
C ASP A 190 16.18 37.99 -5.38
N LYS A 191 16.24 37.87 -4.04
CA LYS A 191 17.22 37.00 -3.36
C LYS A 191 16.98 35.53 -3.69
N VAL A 192 15.72 35.07 -3.66
CA VAL A 192 15.37 33.69 -4.01
C VAL A 192 15.58 33.45 -5.50
N THR A 193 15.19 34.41 -6.36
CA THR A 193 15.43 34.36 -7.80
C THR A 193 16.92 34.17 -8.11
N ALA A 194 17.79 35.03 -7.57
CA ALA A 194 19.23 34.94 -7.78
C ALA A 194 19.80 33.62 -7.26
N LYS A 195 19.28 33.12 -6.15
CA LYS A 195 19.69 31.84 -5.56
C LYS A 195 19.33 30.67 -6.46
N LEU A 196 18.09 30.58 -6.92
CA LEU A 196 17.65 29.54 -7.85
C LEU A 196 18.50 29.59 -9.13
N GLN A 197 18.57 30.76 -9.80
CA GLN A 197 19.32 30.96 -11.05
C GLN A 197 20.79 30.57 -10.96
N SER A 198 21.42 30.71 -9.78
CA SER A 198 22.81 30.29 -9.57
C SER A 198 23.05 28.79 -9.76
N SER A 199 22.00 27.96 -9.70
CA SER A 199 22.10 26.50 -9.78
C SER A 199 21.36 25.88 -10.99
N LEU A 200 20.50 26.62 -11.69
CA LEU A 200 19.66 26.08 -12.79
C LEU A 200 20.45 25.47 -13.95
N HIS A 201 21.69 25.93 -14.17
CA HIS A 201 22.59 25.40 -15.20
C HIS A 201 23.06 23.96 -14.93
N LEU A 202 22.88 23.46 -13.71
CA LEU A 202 23.28 22.12 -13.31
C LEU A 202 22.28 21.04 -13.73
N PHE A 203 21.06 21.42 -14.11
CA PHE A 203 19.96 20.50 -14.40
C PHE A 203 19.76 20.27 -15.91
N ASP A 204 19.33 19.07 -16.27
CA ASP A 204 18.94 18.68 -17.63
C ASP A 204 17.41 18.76 -17.83
N LEU A 205 16.64 18.77 -16.74
CA LEU A 205 15.18 18.94 -16.70
C LEU A 205 14.79 19.87 -15.55
N ILE A 206 14.00 20.90 -15.82
CA ILE A 206 13.45 21.81 -14.79
C ILE A 206 11.93 21.84 -14.93
N VAL A 207 11.23 21.58 -13.83
CA VAL A 207 9.78 21.46 -13.78
C VAL A 207 9.23 22.42 -12.74
N GLY A 208 8.16 23.12 -13.08
CA GLY A 208 7.52 24.08 -12.19
C GLY A 208 6.11 24.45 -12.65
N THR A 209 5.27 24.93 -11.74
CA THR A 209 4.05 25.67 -12.10
C THR A 209 4.40 27.03 -12.70
N GLU A 210 3.41 27.75 -13.20
CA GLU A 210 3.60 29.13 -13.66
C GLU A 210 4.22 30.00 -12.56
N GLU A 211 3.69 29.94 -11.33
CA GLU A 211 4.18 30.70 -10.17
C GLU A 211 5.59 30.28 -9.74
N GLU A 212 5.91 28.99 -9.87
CA GLU A 212 7.26 28.47 -9.59
C GLU A 212 8.27 28.96 -10.65
N PHE A 213 7.85 29.07 -11.91
CA PHE A 213 8.67 29.75 -12.92
C PHE A 213 8.76 31.25 -12.68
N HIS A 214 7.72 31.91 -12.17
CA HIS A 214 7.78 33.34 -11.85
C HIS A 214 8.89 33.65 -10.86
N ILE A 215 9.02 32.87 -9.79
CA ILE A 215 10.09 33.06 -8.81
C ILE A 215 11.46 32.67 -9.38
N ALA A 216 11.56 31.64 -10.21
CA ALA A 216 12.84 31.25 -10.84
C ALA A 216 13.30 32.27 -11.91
N GLY A 217 12.35 32.91 -12.60
CA GLY A 217 12.58 33.87 -13.68
C GLY A 217 12.60 35.34 -13.24
N GLY A 218 12.14 35.66 -12.02
CA GLY A 218 12.15 37.00 -11.46
C GLY A 218 11.08 37.96 -12.01
N THR A 219 10.00 37.43 -12.59
CA THR A 219 8.89 38.20 -13.19
C THR A 219 7.61 37.38 -13.10
N THR A 220 6.45 38.02 -13.01
CA THR A 220 5.14 37.35 -12.98
C THR A 220 4.54 37.11 -14.37
N ASP A 221 5.26 37.49 -15.43
CA ASP A 221 4.94 37.07 -16.80
C ASP A 221 5.53 35.68 -17.04
N THR A 222 4.68 34.67 -17.25
CA THR A 222 5.12 33.26 -17.39
C THR A 222 6.08 33.06 -18.56
N VAL A 223 5.84 33.70 -19.71
CA VAL A 223 6.68 33.54 -20.91
C VAL A 223 8.03 34.23 -20.71
N GLU A 224 8.03 35.45 -20.16
CA GLU A 224 9.26 36.16 -19.81
C GLU A 224 10.06 35.41 -18.74
N ALA A 225 9.39 34.84 -17.73
CA ALA A 225 10.02 34.07 -16.67
C ALA A 225 10.74 32.83 -17.24
N LEU A 226 10.07 32.06 -18.10
CA LEU A 226 10.67 30.93 -18.82
C LEU A 226 11.86 31.38 -19.68
N ARG A 227 11.75 32.53 -20.37
CA ARG A 227 12.87 33.11 -21.14
C ARG A 227 14.05 33.48 -20.24
N ASN A 228 13.80 34.02 -19.05
CA ASN A 228 14.84 34.34 -18.08
C ASN A 228 15.54 33.08 -17.55
N VAL A 229 14.78 32.03 -17.24
CA VAL A 229 15.35 30.72 -16.88
C VAL A 229 16.20 30.14 -18.04
N ARG A 230 15.71 30.23 -19.28
CA ARG A 230 16.43 29.77 -20.48
C ARG A 230 17.77 30.51 -20.70
N LYS A 231 17.91 31.77 -20.29
CA LYS A 231 19.19 32.51 -20.38
C LYS A 231 20.31 31.88 -19.53
N VAL A 232 19.96 31.14 -18.47
CA VAL A 232 20.91 30.55 -17.52
C VAL A 232 20.90 29.02 -17.52
N SER A 233 20.04 28.36 -18.30
CA SER A 233 19.95 26.90 -18.34
C SER A 233 19.62 26.34 -19.73
N GLY A 234 20.29 25.24 -20.07
CA GLY A 234 20.03 24.42 -21.26
C GLY A 234 19.00 23.30 -21.04
N ALA A 235 18.42 23.17 -19.83
CA ALA A 235 17.48 22.10 -19.48
C ALA A 235 16.22 22.10 -20.37
N THR A 236 15.55 20.96 -20.53
CA THR A 236 14.15 21.00 -20.94
C THR A 236 13.32 21.63 -19.83
N LEU A 237 12.51 22.64 -20.17
CA LEU A 237 11.62 23.30 -19.22
C LEU A 237 10.21 22.70 -19.35
N VAL A 238 9.63 22.23 -18.26
CA VAL A 238 8.25 21.73 -18.23
C VAL A 238 7.41 22.59 -17.31
N CYS A 239 6.48 23.35 -17.92
CA CYS A 239 5.57 24.24 -17.22
C CYS A 239 4.22 23.56 -16.96
N LYS A 240 3.89 23.35 -15.68
CA LYS A 240 2.61 22.83 -15.19
C LYS A 240 1.57 23.97 -15.21
N ARG A 241 0.43 23.75 -15.88
CA ARG A 241 -0.64 24.73 -16.12
C ARG A 241 -1.97 24.30 -15.48
N GLY A 242 -1.88 23.65 -14.31
CA GLY A 242 -3.01 23.11 -13.57
C GLY A 242 -3.91 22.23 -14.45
N PRO A 243 -5.22 22.53 -14.59
CA PRO A 243 -6.16 21.70 -15.37
C PRO A 243 -5.87 21.68 -16.87
N MET A 244 -5.04 22.60 -17.39
CA MET A 244 -4.63 22.61 -18.80
C MET A 244 -3.51 21.60 -19.10
N GLY A 245 -3.04 20.85 -18.09
CA GLY A 245 -1.94 19.89 -18.22
C GLY A 245 -0.59 20.59 -18.07
N ALA A 246 0.36 20.24 -18.93
CA ALA A 246 1.70 20.80 -18.92
C ALA A 246 2.29 20.88 -20.33
N THR A 247 3.21 21.83 -20.50
CA THR A 247 3.94 22.06 -21.75
C THR A 247 5.45 21.91 -21.53
N ALA A 248 6.13 21.17 -22.41
CA ALA A 248 7.58 21.04 -22.45
C ALA A 248 8.22 21.92 -23.55
N PHE A 249 9.38 22.49 -23.23
CA PHE A 249 10.19 23.33 -24.12
C PHE A 249 11.66 22.87 -24.09
N GLU A 250 12.10 22.21 -25.16
CA GLU A 250 13.49 21.74 -25.31
C GLU A 250 14.46 22.86 -25.73
N GLY A 251 13.94 23.94 -26.32
CA GLY A 251 14.75 25.02 -26.90
C GLY A 251 14.24 26.42 -26.56
N ALA A 252 14.19 27.28 -27.57
CA ALA A 252 13.69 28.65 -27.44
C ALA A 252 12.24 28.66 -26.93
N ILE A 253 11.90 29.68 -26.14
CA ILE A 253 10.57 29.84 -25.57
C ILE A 253 9.70 30.66 -26.55
N PRO A 254 8.62 30.09 -27.09
CA PRO A 254 7.71 30.77 -28.02
C PRO A 254 6.97 31.94 -27.38
N ASP A 255 6.14 32.65 -28.14
CA ASP A 255 5.31 33.74 -27.63
C ASP A 255 4.08 33.23 -26.87
N SER A 256 3.61 32.00 -27.15
CA SER A 256 2.54 31.33 -26.42
C SER A 256 2.96 29.98 -25.85
N LEU A 257 2.50 29.66 -24.63
CA LEU A 257 2.70 28.35 -24.01
C LEU A 257 2.01 27.20 -24.78
N ASP A 258 1.04 27.51 -25.64
CA ASP A 258 0.31 26.51 -26.43
C ASP A 258 1.14 25.99 -27.63
N GLU A 259 2.24 26.67 -27.96
CA GLU A 259 3.14 26.27 -29.06
C GLU A 259 4.21 25.24 -28.63
N GLY A 260 4.31 24.93 -27.33
CA GLY A 260 5.22 23.89 -26.86
C GLY A 260 4.62 22.48 -26.95
N ILE A 261 5.43 21.47 -26.58
CA ILE A 261 5.01 20.07 -26.68
C ILE A 261 4.12 19.74 -25.48
N SER A 262 2.92 19.19 -25.72
CA SER A 262 1.95 18.89 -24.67
C SER A 262 1.44 17.45 -24.75
N GLY A 263 1.13 16.86 -23.60
CA GLY A 263 0.33 15.64 -23.49
C GLY A 263 -1.14 15.95 -23.20
N PRO A 264 -2.09 15.02 -23.46
CA PRO A 264 -3.49 15.20 -23.12
C PRO A 264 -3.67 15.41 -21.61
N GLY A 265 -4.57 16.33 -21.25
CA GLY A 265 -5.11 16.47 -19.90
C GLY A 265 -6.27 15.50 -19.68
N PHE A 266 -6.63 15.26 -18.41
CA PHE A 266 -7.72 14.35 -18.03
C PHE A 266 -8.80 15.10 -17.24
N PRO A 267 -10.04 15.19 -17.76
CA PRO A 267 -11.10 15.94 -17.11
C PRO A 267 -11.69 15.15 -15.93
N ILE A 268 -11.22 15.45 -14.72
CA ILE A 268 -11.64 14.78 -13.48
C ILE A 268 -12.14 15.78 -12.43
N GLU A 269 -12.80 15.29 -11.39
CA GLU A 269 -13.17 16.04 -10.19
C GLU A 269 -11.93 16.18 -9.29
N VAL A 270 -11.58 17.41 -8.94
CA VAL A 270 -10.55 17.70 -7.94
C VAL A 270 -11.14 17.53 -6.55
N PHE A 271 -10.60 16.59 -5.79
CA PHE A 271 -10.93 16.34 -4.39
C PHE A 271 -9.89 16.94 -3.45
N ASN A 272 -8.62 16.90 -3.85
CA ASN A 272 -7.47 17.38 -3.09
C ASN A 272 -6.44 17.97 -4.08
N VAL A 273 -5.79 19.12 -3.84
CA VAL A 273 -4.73 19.60 -4.76
C VAL A 273 -3.30 19.27 -4.29
N LEU A 274 -3.15 18.78 -3.06
CA LEU A 274 -1.85 18.47 -2.48
C LEU A 274 -1.26 17.20 -3.12
N GLY A 275 0.05 17.22 -3.36
CA GLY A 275 0.77 16.10 -3.96
C GLY A 275 0.61 15.95 -5.48
N ALA A 276 -0.16 16.85 -6.13
CA ALA A 276 -0.34 16.85 -7.59
C ALA A 276 1.00 16.99 -8.36
N GLY A 277 1.86 17.89 -7.89
CA GLY A 277 3.19 18.12 -8.47
C GLY A 277 4.08 16.89 -8.36
N ASP A 278 4.11 16.25 -7.19
CA ASP A 278 4.94 15.05 -6.95
C ASP A 278 4.43 13.84 -7.77
N GLY A 279 3.11 13.67 -7.87
CA GLY A 279 2.48 12.66 -8.71
C GLY A 279 2.79 12.90 -10.19
N PHE A 280 2.64 14.16 -10.65
CA PHE A 280 3.03 14.58 -12.00
C PHE A 280 4.50 14.27 -12.28
N MET A 281 5.39 14.64 -11.36
CA MET A 281 6.82 14.42 -11.52
C MET A 281 7.15 12.93 -11.58
N SER A 282 6.44 12.10 -10.81
CA SER A 282 6.59 10.64 -10.87
C SER A 282 6.26 10.07 -12.26
N GLY A 283 5.13 10.50 -12.84
CA GLY A 283 4.73 10.12 -14.20
C GLY A 283 5.69 10.64 -15.27
N LEU A 284 6.15 11.89 -15.13
CA LEU A 284 7.11 12.50 -16.04
C LEU A 284 8.46 11.76 -16.02
N LEU A 285 8.96 11.44 -14.82
CA LEU A 285 10.20 10.69 -14.64
C LEU A 285 10.10 9.28 -15.22
N LYS A 286 8.93 8.62 -15.11
CA LYS A 286 8.69 7.34 -15.78
C LYS A 286 9.00 7.44 -17.26
N GLY A 287 8.34 8.34 -17.99
CA GLY A 287 8.55 8.50 -19.43
C GLY A 287 9.95 9.01 -19.78
N TRP A 288 10.44 10.04 -19.08
CA TRP A 288 11.73 10.65 -19.37
C TRP A 288 12.91 9.70 -19.13
N ILE A 289 12.87 8.90 -18.06
CA ILE A 289 13.96 7.97 -17.74
C ILE A 289 13.96 6.77 -18.69
N THR A 290 12.79 6.27 -19.09
CA THR A 290 12.66 5.15 -20.04
C THR A 290 12.82 5.54 -21.49
N GLY A 291 12.89 6.85 -21.80
CA GLY A 291 13.16 7.35 -23.15
C GLY A 291 11.94 7.45 -24.04
N GLU A 292 10.76 7.58 -23.45
CA GLU A 292 9.52 7.90 -24.19
C GLU A 292 9.61 9.29 -24.83
N ASP A 293 8.83 9.52 -25.88
CA ASP A 293 8.65 10.87 -26.40
C ASP A 293 7.95 11.80 -25.39
N TRP A 294 8.09 13.11 -25.58
CA TRP A 294 7.52 14.11 -24.66
C TRP A 294 6.01 14.06 -24.56
N VAL A 295 5.28 13.69 -25.62
CA VAL A 295 3.82 13.58 -25.57
C VAL A 295 3.43 12.44 -24.64
N THR A 296 4.09 11.29 -24.74
CA THR A 296 3.89 10.13 -23.88
C THR A 296 4.31 10.41 -22.44
N ALA A 297 5.48 11.00 -22.23
CA ALA A 297 5.96 11.36 -20.90
C ALA A 297 5.02 12.37 -20.19
N LEU A 298 4.52 13.38 -20.91
CA LEU A 298 3.54 14.33 -20.38
C LEU A 298 2.15 13.70 -20.21
N THR A 299 1.78 12.70 -21.01
CA THR A 299 0.56 11.90 -20.78
C THR A 299 0.61 11.20 -19.43
N TYR A 300 1.73 10.53 -19.13
CA TYR A 300 1.93 9.86 -17.85
C TYR A 300 1.94 10.86 -16.70
N ALA A 301 2.62 12.00 -16.88
CA ALA A 301 2.68 13.06 -15.89
C ALA A 301 1.28 13.63 -15.57
N ASN A 302 0.51 14.03 -16.59
CA ASN A 302 -0.84 14.55 -16.43
C ASN A 302 -1.78 13.53 -15.77
N ALA A 303 -1.70 12.26 -16.16
CA ALA A 303 -2.53 11.21 -15.56
C ALA A 303 -2.18 10.99 -14.08
N CYS A 304 -0.89 10.93 -13.72
CA CYS A 304 -0.48 10.75 -12.33
C CYS A 304 -0.84 11.97 -11.46
N GLY A 305 -0.74 13.18 -12.02
CA GLY A 305 -1.24 14.39 -11.38
C GLY A 305 -2.76 14.34 -11.16
N ALA A 306 -3.53 13.85 -12.14
CA ALA A 306 -4.97 13.66 -12.00
C ALA A 306 -5.34 12.65 -10.91
N PHE A 307 -4.62 11.53 -10.82
CA PHE A 307 -4.81 10.55 -9.74
C PHE A 307 -4.56 11.17 -8.36
N ALA A 308 -3.44 11.88 -8.20
CA ALA A 308 -3.05 12.54 -6.97
C ALA A 308 -4.17 13.45 -6.44
N VAL A 309 -4.86 14.17 -7.33
CA VAL A 309 -5.90 15.12 -6.93
C VAL A 309 -7.29 14.53 -6.74
N SER A 310 -7.47 13.25 -7.09
CA SER A 310 -8.78 12.60 -7.10
C SER A 310 -9.14 11.84 -5.81
N ARG A 311 -8.15 11.58 -4.95
CA ARG A 311 -8.24 10.76 -3.72
C ARG A 311 -7.68 11.50 -2.51
N HIS A 312 -7.91 10.91 -1.34
CA HIS A 312 -7.41 11.43 -0.07
C HIS A 312 -5.91 11.12 0.13
N GLY A 313 -5.13 12.12 0.54
CA GLY A 313 -3.68 12.00 0.74
C GLY A 313 -2.85 12.12 -0.54
N CYS A 314 -1.53 12.15 -0.39
CA CYS A 314 -0.57 12.29 -1.49
C CYS A 314 -0.13 10.92 -2.03
N THR A 315 0.92 10.32 -1.45
CA THR A 315 1.46 9.03 -1.91
C THR A 315 0.43 7.92 -2.09
N PRO A 316 -0.56 7.72 -1.18
CA PRO A 316 -1.58 6.69 -1.37
C PRO A 316 -2.39 6.86 -2.65
N ALA A 317 -2.62 8.08 -3.13
CA ALA A 317 -3.46 8.38 -4.28
C ALA A 317 -2.81 8.04 -5.63
N TYR A 318 -1.47 8.00 -5.71
CA TYR A 318 -0.74 7.74 -6.95
C TYR A 318 -1.10 6.39 -7.56
N PRO A 319 -1.05 6.20 -8.88
CA PRO A 319 -1.40 4.93 -9.47
C PRO A 319 -0.25 3.91 -9.38
N SER A 320 -0.57 2.62 -9.44
CA SER A 320 0.40 1.61 -9.89
C SER A 320 0.61 1.72 -11.41
N TRP A 321 1.62 1.03 -11.94
CA TRP A 321 1.77 0.94 -13.39
C TRP A 321 0.55 0.30 -14.06
N GLU A 322 0.02 -0.78 -13.46
CA GLU A 322 -1.15 -1.50 -13.95
C GLU A 322 -2.39 -0.60 -13.95
N GLU A 323 -2.62 0.16 -12.87
CA GLU A 323 -3.72 1.11 -12.77
C GLU A 323 -3.61 2.25 -13.78
N LEU A 324 -2.40 2.80 -13.96
CA LEU A 324 -2.16 3.86 -14.95
C LEU A 324 -2.44 3.35 -16.37
N GLN A 325 -1.94 2.16 -16.73
CA GLN A 325 -2.17 1.56 -18.05
C GLN A 325 -3.66 1.30 -18.29
N PHE A 326 -4.34 0.74 -17.29
CA PHE A 326 -5.79 0.53 -17.35
C PHE A 326 -6.55 1.83 -17.57
N PHE A 327 -6.23 2.88 -16.81
CA PHE A 327 -6.85 4.20 -16.93
C PHE A 327 -6.62 4.83 -18.31
N LEU A 328 -5.39 4.79 -18.82
CA LEU A 328 -5.05 5.35 -20.13
C LEU A 328 -5.75 4.60 -21.27
N LYS A 329 -5.91 3.28 -21.16
CA LYS A 329 -6.61 2.46 -22.17
C LYS A 329 -8.13 2.67 -22.14
N ARG A 330 -8.72 2.73 -20.94
CA ARG A 330 -10.19 2.80 -20.76
C ARG A 330 -10.73 4.24 -20.87
N GLY A 331 -9.91 5.22 -20.53
CA GLY A 331 -10.30 6.62 -20.36
C GLY A 331 -11.09 6.88 -19.08
N VAL A 332 -11.48 8.14 -18.89
CA VAL A 332 -12.30 8.59 -17.75
C VAL A 332 -13.74 8.11 -17.93
N LYS A 333 -14.26 7.31 -16.99
CA LYS A 333 -15.68 6.88 -16.93
C LYS A 333 -16.47 7.67 -15.91
N ASP A 334 -15.95 7.77 -14.69
CA ASP A 334 -16.40 8.75 -13.69
C ASP A 334 -15.34 9.85 -13.54
N LYS A 335 -15.77 11.11 -13.45
CA LYS A 335 -14.86 12.23 -13.17
C LYS A 335 -14.33 12.16 -11.75
N ALA A 336 -15.12 11.68 -10.80
CA ALA A 336 -14.68 11.40 -9.45
C ALA A 336 -14.01 10.02 -9.42
N LEU A 337 -12.72 9.94 -9.79
CA LEU A 337 -12.01 8.65 -9.94
C LEU A 337 -12.16 7.74 -8.71
N ARG A 338 -12.17 8.32 -7.50
CA ARG A 338 -12.40 7.59 -6.23
C ARG A 338 -13.77 6.89 -6.08
N LYS A 339 -14.71 7.18 -6.97
CA LYS A 339 -16.07 6.58 -7.02
C LYS A 339 -16.22 5.57 -8.15
N ASP A 340 -15.19 5.40 -8.97
CA ASP A 340 -15.17 4.42 -10.05
C ASP A 340 -14.80 3.03 -9.48
N PRO A 341 -15.75 2.09 -9.39
CA PRO A 341 -15.54 0.84 -8.64
C PRO A 341 -14.48 -0.06 -9.26
N GLU A 342 -14.37 -0.09 -10.59
CA GLU A 342 -13.39 -0.93 -11.30
C GLU A 342 -11.98 -0.36 -11.12
N LEU A 343 -11.85 0.97 -11.22
CA LEU A 343 -10.58 1.65 -11.00
C LEU A 343 -10.13 1.56 -9.54
N GLU A 344 -11.04 1.72 -8.58
CA GLU A 344 -10.74 1.56 -7.15
C GLU A 344 -10.36 0.12 -6.80
N GLN A 345 -10.97 -0.88 -7.45
CA GLN A 345 -10.57 -2.27 -7.23
C GLN A 345 -9.14 -2.52 -7.72
N ILE A 346 -8.78 -2.03 -8.91
CA ILE A 346 -7.40 -2.13 -9.43
C ILE A 346 -6.43 -1.35 -8.54
N HIS A 347 -6.82 -0.15 -8.11
CA HIS A 347 -6.02 0.67 -7.20
C HIS A 347 -5.69 -0.10 -5.92
N TRP A 348 -6.71 -0.65 -5.27
CA TRP A 348 -6.51 -1.44 -4.06
C TRP A 348 -5.64 -2.66 -4.34
N SER A 349 -6.00 -3.48 -5.33
CA SER A 349 -5.41 -4.80 -5.51
C SER A 349 -3.92 -4.74 -5.90
N THR A 350 -3.55 -3.76 -6.71
CA THR A 350 -2.17 -3.55 -7.17
C THR A 350 -1.30 -2.80 -6.16
N ASN A 351 -1.88 -2.21 -5.11
CA ASN A 351 -1.15 -1.41 -4.13
C ASN A 351 -1.23 -1.90 -2.68
N ARG A 352 -2.18 -2.78 -2.32
CA ARG A 352 -2.36 -3.28 -0.94
C ARG A 352 -1.12 -3.95 -0.35
N HIS A 353 -0.26 -4.58 -1.18
CA HIS A 353 1.00 -5.16 -0.70
C HIS A 353 1.91 -4.14 -0.02
N ARG A 354 1.75 -2.86 -0.37
CA ARG A 354 2.48 -1.72 0.20
C ARG A 354 1.90 -1.26 1.54
N LEU A 355 0.66 -1.63 1.86
CA LEU A 355 0.01 -1.32 3.14
C LEU A 355 0.25 -2.43 4.17
N HIS A 356 0.19 -3.68 3.72
CA HIS A 356 0.25 -4.85 4.60
C HIS A 356 1.65 -5.50 4.66
N GLY A 357 2.57 -5.10 3.77
CA GLY A 357 3.93 -5.66 3.68
C GLY A 357 3.94 -7.17 3.42
N GLY A 358 5.12 -7.79 3.60
CA GLY A 358 5.30 -9.24 3.67
C GLY A 358 5.24 -10.02 2.34
N ASP A 359 6.01 -11.11 2.27
CA ASP A 359 5.87 -12.13 1.23
C ASP A 359 4.80 -13.15 1.66
N TRP A 360 3.63 -13.06 1.03
CA TRP A 360 2.51 -13.98 1.25
C TRP A 360 2.32 -14.96 0.08
N SER A 361 3.38 -15.21 -0.70
CA SER A 361 3.36 -16.16 -1.82
C SER A 361 3.13 -17.61 -1.36
N THR A 362 3.38 -17.90 -0.08
CA THR A 362 3.06 -19.16 0.59
C THR A 362 2.44 -18.86 1.94
N MET A 363 1.41 -19.60 2.35
CA MET A 363 0.64 -19.31 3.57
C MET A 363 0.36 -20.56 4.41
N ARG A 364 1.13 -20.76 5.48
CA ARG A 364 0.88 -21.82 6.48
C ARG A 364 0.22 -21.21 7.70
N VAL A 365 -1.09 -21.36 7.82
CA VAL A 365 -1.88 -20.65 8.83
C VAL A 365 -2.40 -21.61 9.90
N PHE A 366 -2.05 -21.34 11.15
CA PHE A 366 -2.58 -22.07 12.30
C PHE A 366 -3.88 -21.41 12.78
N ALA A 367 -5.01 -22.06 12.50
CA ALA A 367 -6.34 -21.54 12.79
C ALA A 367 -6.88 -22.02 14.15
N PHE A 368 -6.80 -21.18 15.17
CA PHE A 368 -7.36 -21.44 16.50
C PHE A 368 -8.44 -20.42 16.88
N ASP A 369 -9.14 -19.89 15.87
CA ASP A 369 -10.26 -18.95 15.94
C ASP A 369 -11.58 -19.57 16.41
N HIS A 370 -11.54 -20.84 16.82
CA HIS A 370 -12.69 -21.62 17.24
C HIS A 370 -13.20 -21.13 18.60
N ARG A 371 -14.52 -20.93 18.70
CA ARG A 371 -15.19 -20.45 19.92
C ARG A 371 -15.99 -21.58 20.57
N ILE A 372 -17.11 -21.97 19.95
CA ILE A 372 -18.02 -23.02 20.46
C ILE A 372 -17.27 -24.32 20.80
N GLN A 373 -16.34 -24.75 19.94
CA GLN A 373 -15.63 -26.01 20.16
C GLN A 373 -14.71 -25.97 21.38
N LEU A 374 -14.04 -24.83 21.64
CA LEU A 374 -13.20 -24.66 22.82
C LEU A 374 -14.03 -24.50 24.10
N GLU A 375 -15.17 -23.80 24.02
CA GLU A 375 -16.14 -23.70 25.12
C GLU A 375 -16.67 -25.09 25.50
N GLN A 376 -17.07 -25.91 24.53
CA GLN A 376 -17.51 -27.30 24.74
C GLN A 376 -16.41 -28.19 25.34
N MET A 377 -15.15 -28.03 24.89
CA MET A 377 -14.01 -28.75 25.47
C MET A 377 -13.77 -28.34 26.92
N ALA A 378 -13.89 -27.04 27.23
CA ALA A 378 -13.76 -26.52 28.60
C ALA A 378 -14.88 -27.05 29.50
N ASP A 379 -16.13 -27.01 29.04
CA ASP A 379 -17.30 -27.56 29.75
C ASP A 379 -17.12 -29.06 30.05
N THR A 380 -16.67 -29.82 29.05
CA THR A 380 -16.40 -31.27 29.19
C THR A 380 -15.32 -31.53 30.24
N ALA A 381 -14.25 -30.72 30.23
CA ALA A 381 -13.16 -30.80 31.20
C ALA A 381 -13.50 -30.18 32.57
N LYS A 382 -14.69 -29.57 32.72
CA LYS A 382 -15.10 -28.76 33.89
C LYS A 382 -14.10 -27.64 34.22
N ALA A 383 -13.47 -27.08 33.18
CA ALA A 383 -12.59 -25.93 33.26
C ALA A 383 -13.38 -24.64 33.00
N GLY A 384 -13.02 -23.55 33.69
CA GLY A 384 -13.63 -22.25 33.42
C GLY A 384 -13.25 -21.70 32.04
N HIS A 385 -14.17 -20.99 31.38
CA HIS A 385 -13.98 -20.46 30.02
C HIS A 385 -12.86 -19.42 29.96
N GLU A 386 -12.50 -18.78 31.07
CA GLU A 386 -11.36 -17.87 31.17
C GLU A 386 -10.02 -18.55 30.82
N ARG A 387 -9.94 -19.89 30.95
CA ARG A 387 -8.75 -20.66 30.55
C ARG A 387 -8.56 -20.75 29.03
N ILE A 388 -9.61 -20.51 28.24
CA ILE A 388 -9.54 -20.60 26.77
C ILE A 388 -8.55 -19.55 26.22
N GLY A 389 -8.56 -18.32 26.77
CA GLY A 389 -7.61 -17.29 26.35
C GLY A 389 -6.16 -17.65 26.67
N SER A 390 -5.93 -18.33 27.80
CA SER A 390 -4.61 -18.85 28.15
C SER A 390 -4.16 -19.95 27.19
N PHE A 391 -5.07 -20.87 26.82
CA PHE A 391 -4.76 -21.88 25.81
C PHE A 391 -4.43 -21.28 24.43
N LYS A 392 -5.15 -20.24 24.00
CA LYS A 392 -4.87 -19.56 22.72
C LYS A 392 -3.50 -18.87 22.69
N LYS A 393 -2.97 -18.45 23.85
CA LYS A 393 -1.58 -18.00 23.95
C LYS A 393 -0.59 -19.13 23.67
N LEU A 394 -0.85 -20.33 24.15
CA LEU A 394 -0.03 -21.51 23.83
C LEU A 394 -0.10 -21.87 22.34
N CYS A 395 -1.27 -21.71 21.70
CA CYS A 395 -1.39 -21.87 20.24
C CYS A 395 -0.51 -20.85 19.50
N LEU A 396 -0.50 -19.59 19.94
CA LEU A 396 0.38 -18.56 19.38
C LEU A 396 1.86 -18.92 19.59
N ASP A 397 2.25 -19.38 20.78
CA ASP A 397 3.62 -19.78 21.06
C ASP A 397 4.08 -20.92 20.14
N ALA A 398 3.20 -21.89 19.88
CA ALA A 398 3.46 -22.94 18.89
C ALA A 398 3.58 -22.39 17.46
N ALA A 399 2.71 -21.45 17.05
CA ALA A 399 2.78 -20.82 15.74
C ALA A 399 4.09 -20.04 15.54
N LEU A 400 4.50 -19.25 16.54
CA LEU A 400 5.75 -18.49 16.52
C LEU A 400 6.98 -19.40 16.49
N SER A 401 6.95 -20.50 17.26
CA SER A 401 8.04 -21.48 17.26
C SER A 401 8.22 -22.18 15.92
N VAL A 402 7.13 -22.47 15.20
CA VAL A 402 7.22 -23.08 13.85
C VAL A 402 7.61 -22.04 12.81
N ALA A 403 7.11 -20.80 12.92
CA ALA A 403 7.42 -19.73 11.99
C ALA A 403 8.89 -19.29 12.06
N ASP A 404 9.50 -19.25 13.26
CA ASP A 404 10.91 -18.89 13.48
C ASP A 404 11.33 -17.59 12.75
N GLY A 405 10.44 -16.59 12.78
CA GLY A 405 10.62 -15.30 12.10
C GLY A 405 10.59 -15.34 10.57
N GLN A 406 10.33 -16.50 9.97
CA GLN A 406 10.22 -16.64 8.51
C GLN A 406 8.87 -16.12 7.99
N PRO A 407 8.83 -15.58 6.75
CA PRO A 407 7.58 -15.17 6.13
C PRO A 407 6.71 -16.37 5.72
N GLY A 408 5.47 -16.09 5.33
CA GLY A 408 4.54 -17.10 4.84
C GLY A 408 3.94 -18.00 5.93
N TYR A 409 3.83 -17.46 7.15
CA TYR A 409 3.13 -18.05 8.29
C TYR A 409 2.07 -17.10 8.80
N GLY A 410 1.02 -17.66 9.39
CA GLY A 410 -0.04 -16.85 9.98
C GLY A 410 -0.88 -17.57 11.02
N ILE A 411 -1.82 -16.82 11.59
CA ILE A 411 -2.80 -17.34 12.55
C ILE A 411 -4.21 -16.89 12.16
N LEU A 412 -5.20 -17.71 12.52
CA LEU A 412 -6.58 -17.22 12.70
C LEU A 412 -6.90 -17.27 14.19
N CYS A 413 -7.33 -16.15 14.75
CA CYS A 413 -7.66 -16.03 16.17
C CYS A 413 -8.81 -15.03 16.39
N ASP A 414 -9.80 -15.38 17.20
CA ASP A 414 -10.94 -14.51 17.50
C ASP A 414 -10.64 -13.49 18.60
N SER A 415 -11.36 -12.37 18.58
CA SER A 415 -11.24 -11.32 19.59
C SER A 415 -11.86 -11.70 20.94
N ARG A 416 -12.90 -12.55 20.96
CA ARG A 416 -13.68 -12.85 22.17
C ARG A 416 -12.83 -13.52 23.25
N HIS A 417 -12.13 -14.59 22.87
CA HIS A 417 -11.28 -15.36 23.78
C HIS A 417 -9.79 -15.12 23.52
N GLY A 418 -9.42 -14.73 22.29
CA GLY A 418 -8.04 -14.66 21.84
C GLY A 418 -7.38 -13.28 21.88
N ARG A 419 -8.02 -12.26 22.46
CA ARG A 419 -7.54 -10.86 22.43
C ARG A 419 -6.07 -10.69 22.85
N GLU A 420 -5.64 -11.36 23.92
CA GLU A 420 -4.26 -11.25 24.39
C GLU A 420 -3.25 -11.90 23.41
N ALA A 421 -3.63 -13.01 22.77
CA ALA A 421 -2.82 -13.63 21.72
C ALA A 421 -2.70 -12.69 20.51
N LEU A 422 -3.78 -12.00 20.14
CA LEU A 422 -3.79 -11.05 19.03
C LEU A 422 -2.87 -9.84 19.29
N TYR A 423 -2.87 -9.31 20.51
CA TYR A 423 -1.94 -8.23 20.90
C TYR A 423 -0.48 -8.69 20.88
N ARG A 424 -0.20 -9.93 21.32
CA ARG A 424 1.15 -10.52 21.27
C ARG A 424 1.61 -10.84 19.84
N ALA A 425 0.69 -11.17 18.94
CA ALA A 425 0.99 -11.48 17.55
C ALA A 425 1.33 -10.22 16.74
N ALA A 426 0.79 -9.07 17.09
CA ALA A 426 1.07 -7.81 16.40
C ALA A 426 2.58 -7.49 16.43
N GLY A 427 3.16 -7.19 15.25
CA GLY A 427 4.58 -6.89 15.11
C GLY A 427 5.52 -8.10 15.02
N THR A 428 5.00 -9.33 15.08
CA THR A 428 5.82 -10.56 14.95
C THR A 428 6.16 -10.95 13.51
N GLY A 429 5.53 -10.31 12.53
CA GLY A 429 5.64 -10.67 11.10
C GLY A 429 4.66 -11.75 10.65
N LEU A 430 3.89 -12.35 11.56
CA LEU A 430 2.80 -13.26 11.19
C LEU A 430 1.69 -12.53 10.42
N TRP A 431 1.09 -13.23 9.46
CA TRP A 431 -0.21 -12.85 8.91
C TRP A 431 -1.31 -13.14 9.94
N ILE A 432 -2.17 -12.17 10.23
CA ILE A 432 -3.16 -12.28 11.33
C ILE A 432 -4.57 -12.10 10.76
N GLY A 433 -5.39 -13.14 10.79
CA GLY A 433 -6.81 -13.06 10.46
C GLY A 433 -7.71 -13.21 11.68
N HIS A 434 -8.78 -12.41 11.74
CA HIS A 434 -9.78 -12.46 12.80
C HIS A 434 -11.16 -12.78 12.24
N PRO A 435 -11.85 -13.82 12.74
CA PRO A 435 -13.24 -14.07 12.37
C PRO A 435 -14.18 -12.98 12.88
N VAL A 436 -15.10 -12.54 12.03
CA VAL A 436 -16.18 -11.63 12.42
C VAL A 436 -17.55 -12.30 12.41
N GLU A 437 -17.70 -13.50 11.85
CA GLU A 437 -18.97 -14.21 11.88
C GLU A 437 -19.35 -14.66 13.29
N TRP A 438 -20.64 -14.65 13.59
CA TRP A 438 -21.17 -15.38 14.71
C TRP A 438 -21.08 -16.89 14.40
N PRO A 439 -20.53 -17.73 15.29
CA PRO A 439 -20.36 -19.15 15.00
C PRO A 439 -21.64 -19.81 14.52
N THR A 440 -21.55 -20.55 13.41
CA THR A 440 -22.65 -21.33 12.81
C THR A 440 -23.86 -20.52 12.31
N SER A 441 -23.80 -19.18 12.29
CA SER A 441 -24.94 -18.35 11.89
C SER A 441 -25.33 -18.57 10.43
N ARG A 442 -26.62 -18.81 10.19
CA ARG A 442 -27.26 -18.82 8.88
C ARG A 442 -28.74 -18.46 9.05
N PRO A 443 -29.21 -17.26 8.65
CA PRO A 443 -28.50 -16.21 7.92
C PRO A 443 -27.24 -15.69 8.64
N LEU A 444 -26.26 -15.22 7.86
CA LEU A 444 -25.00 -14.72 8.37
C LEU A 444 -25.24 -13.57 9.36
N THR A 445 -24.76 -13.73 10.58
CA THR A 445 -24.74 -12.70 11.61
C THR A 445 -23.30 -12.46 12.02
N LEU A 446 -22.94 -11.24 12.43
CA LEU A 446 -21.59 -10.90 12.86
C LEU A 446 -21.49 -10.78 14.38
N GLU A 447 -20.26 -10.85 14.90
CA GLU A 447 -19.95 -10.59 16.30
C GLU A 447 -20.46 -9.20 16.74
N PRO A 448 -21.10 -9.07 17.91
CA PRO A 448 -21.65 -7.80 18.37
C PRO A 448 -20.64 -6.64 18.45
N GLU A 449 -19.36 -6.95 18.68
CA GLU A 449 -18.26 -5.96 18.76
C GLU A 449 -18.04 -5.19 17.46
N ILE A 450 -18.45 -5.75 16.32
CA ILE A 450 -18.35 -5.10 15.01
C ILE A 450 -19.33 -3.91 14.93
N GLY A 451 -20.44 -3.98 15.68
CA GLY A 451 -21.47 -2.94 15.73
C GLY A 451 -22.43 -3.00 14.53
N PRO A 452 -23.58 -2.31 14.60
CA PRO A 452 -24.60 -2.34 13.55
C PRO A 452 -24.19 -1.66 12.23
N ASP A 453 -23.22 -0.75 12.27
CA ASP A 453 -22.67 -0.01 11.13
C ASP A 453 -21.24 -0.47 10.74
N PHE A 454 -20.78 -1.54 11.37
CA PHE A 454 -19.44 -2.12 11.21
C PHE A 454 -18.31 -1.15 11.57
N GLY A 455 -18.60 -0.18 12.45
CA GLY A 455 -17.66 0.83 12.93
C GLY A 455 -16.54 0.26 13.80
N GLY A 456 -16.76 -0.89 14.45
CA GLY A 456 -15.74 -1.52 15.32
C GLY A 456 -14.45 -1.90 14.58
N LEU A 457 -14.51 -2.08 13.25
CA LEU A 457 -13.32 -2.32 12.42
C LEU A 457 -12.32 -1.16 12.42
N ALA A 458 -12.72 0.07 12.77
CA ALA A 458 -11.82 1.21 12.84
C ALA A 458 -10.80 1.11 13.99
N GLU A 459 -11.03 0.24 14.97
CA GLU A 459 -10.13 0.01 16.10
C GLU A 459 -9.02 -1.00 15.76
N TRP A 460 -9.10 -1.66 14.60
CA TRP A 460 -8.20 -2.74 14.24
C TRP A 460 -6.91 -2.21 13.62
N PRO A 461 -5.75 -2.82 13.92
CA PRO A 461 -4.53 -2.50 13.22
C PRO A 461 -4.65 -2.83 11.72
N THR A 462 -4.16 -1.94 10.86
CA THR A 462 -4.33 -2.05 9.40
C THR A 462 -3.71 -3.30 8.79
N GLN A 463 -2.74 -3.93 9.47
CA GLN A 463 -2.12 -5.17 9.03
C GLN A 463 -2.94 -6.44 9.34
N HIS A 464 -4.08 -6.32 10.03
CA HIS A 464 -4.95 -7.45 10.33
C HIS A 464 -5.91 -7.71 9.17
N VAL A 465 -6.36 -8.96 9.03
CA VAL A 465 -7.30 -9.41 8.00
C VAL A 465 -8.65 -9.73 8.63
N VAL A 466 -9.72 -9.19 8.04
CA VAL A 466 -11.09 -9.52 8.40
C VAL A 466 -11.44 -10.85 7.76
N LYS A 467 -11.58 -11.91 8.56
CA LYS A 467 -12.06 -13.21 8.11
C LYS A 467 -13.56 -13.30 8.35
N VAL A 468 -14.32 -13.76 7.37
CA VAL A 468 -15.74 -14.08 7.55
C VAL A 468 -16.06 -15.42 6.91
N LEU A 469 -16.76 -16.27 7.64
CA LEU A 469 -17.33 -17.51 7.11
C LEU A 469 -18.80 -17.31 6.74
N CYS A 470 -19.16 -17.65 5.51
CA CYS A 470 -20.54 -17.64 5.02
C CYS A 470 -20.95 -19.03 4.49
N PHE A 471 -22.12 -19.52 4.94
CA PHE A 471 -22.69 -20.78 4.47
C PHE A 471 -23.61 -20.52 3.27
N TYR A 472 -23.07 -20.65 2.06
CA TYR A 472 -23.73 -20.17 0.85
C TYR A 472 -23.83 -21.26 -0.22
N HIS A 473 -25.00 -21.45 -0.84
CA HIS A 473 -25.19 -22.40 -1.94
C HIS A 473 -25.94 -21.72 -3.11
N PRO A 474 -25.63 -22.05 -4.38
CA PRO A 474 -26.40 -21.59 -5.53
C PRO A 474 -27.89 -21.94 -5.51
N HIS A 475 -28.31 -22.89 -4.66
CA HIS A 475 -29.69 -23.34 -4.49
C HIS A 475 -30.35 -22.77 -3.22
N ASP A 476 -29.68 -21.88 -2.50
CA ASP A 476 -30.33 -21.09 -1.45
C ASP A 476 -31.53 -20.33 -2.03
N THR A 477 -32.57 -20.16 -1.21
CA THR A 477 -33.73 -19.34 -1.58
C THR A 477 -33.29 -17.90 -1.83
N ASP A 478 -34.01 -17.17 -2.68
CA ASP A 478 -33.67 -15.78 -2.98
C ASP A 478 -33.62 -14.89 -1.73
N ALA A 479 -34.50 -15.16 -0.75
CA ALA A 479 -34.47 -14.48 0.54
C ALA A 479 -33.18 -14.75 1.34
N MET A 480 -32.76 -16.03 1.42
CA MET A 480 -31.52 -16.40 2.11
C MET A 480 -30.29 -15.80 1.41
N LYS A 481 -30.25 -15.82 0.07
CA LYS A 481 -29.18 -15.17 -0.69
C LYS A 481 -29.15 -13.68 -0.42
N ALA A 482 -30.29 -12.99 -0.51
CA ALA A 482 -30.38 -11.55 -0.30
C ALA A 482 -29.88 -11.14 1.10
N GLU A 483 -30.27 -11.87 2.16
CA GLU A 483 -29.83 -11.59 3.53
C GLU A 483 -28.33 -11.79 3.72
N GLN A 484 -27.75 -12.88 3.21
CA GLN A 484 -26.31 -13.12 3.30
C GLN A 484 -25.50 -12.12 2.46
N GLU A 485 -25.96 -11.84 1.23
CA GLU A 485 -25.30 -10.89 0.33
C GLU A 485 -25.31 -9.45 0.88
N ASP A 486 -26.38 -9.00 1.55
CA ASP A 486 -26.42 -7.68 2.19
C ASP A 486 -25.33 -7.53 3.26
N VAL A 487 -25.22 -8.52 4.15
CA VAL A 487 -24.21 -8.53 5.22
C VAL A 487 -22.80 -8.53 4.62
N LEU A 488 -22.54 -9.38 3.62
CA LEU A 488 -21.22 -9.45 2.98
C LEU A 488 -20.85 -8.15 2.24
N LYS A 489 -21.78 -7.52 1.51
CA LYS A 489 -21.54 -6.25 0.82
C LYS A 489 -21.18 -5.14 1.79
N ARG A 490 -21.95 -5.01 2.87
CA ARG A 490 -21.72 -4.00 3.90
C ARG A 490 -20.40 -4.24 4.62
N LEU A 491 -20.05 -5.51 4.89
CA LEU A 491 -18.80 -5.88 5.53
C LEU A 491 -17.61 -5.55 4.62
N PHE A 492 -17.68 -5.94 3.36
CA PHE A 492 -16.64 -5.63 2.36
C PHE A 492 -16.41 -4.12 2.23
N ALA A 493 -17.49 -3.33 2.14
CA ALA A 493 -17.40 -1.87 2.13
C ALA A 493 -16.74 -1.31 3.39
N ALA A 494 -17.05 -1.87 4.57
CA ALA A 494 -16.44 -1.49 5.84
C ALA A 494 -14.95 -1.87 5.92
N CYS A 495 -14.54 -3.03 5.40
CA CYS A 495 -13.14 -3.42 5.28
C CYS A 495 -12.37 -2.41 4.42
N ARG A 496 -12.89 -2.05 3.23
CA ARG A 496 -12.25 -1.08 2.33
C ARG A 496 -12.15 0.31 2.93
N ARG A 497 -13.20 0.78 3.62
CA ARG A 497 -13.18 2.06 4.35
C ARG A 497 -12.07 2.14 5.40
N ASN A 498 -11.78 1.02 6.08
CA ASN A 498 -10.77 0.94 7.13
C ASN A 498 -9.40 0.44 6.62
N ARG A 499 -9.24 0.24 5.30
CA ARG A 499 -8.04 -0.34 4.68
C ARG A 499 -7.61 -1.68 5.30
N LEU A 500 -8.58 -2.57 5.54
CA LEU A 500 -8.35 -3.94 6.00
C LEU A 500 -8.56 -4.91 4.84
N GLU A 501 -7.67 -5.91 4.72
CA GLU A 501 -7.90 -7.02 3.79
C GLU A 501 -9.08 -7.88 4.27
N MET A 502 -9.78 -8.53 3.33
CA MET A 502 -10.86 -9.47 3.62
C MET A 502 -10.51 -10.89 3.18
N LEU A 503 -10.60 -11.85 4.10
CA LEU A 503 -10.61 -13.29 3.83
C LEU A 503 -12.06 -13.78 3.83
N LEU A 504 -12.59 -14.13 2.66
CA LEU A 504 -13.91 -14.72 2.54
C LEU A 504 -13.80 -16.25 2.56
N GLU A 505 -14.29 -16.85 3.64
CA GLU A 505 -14.45 -18.29 3.78
C GLU A 505 -15.84 -18.70 3.32
N ILE A 506 -15.90 -19.61 2.34
CA ILE A 506 -17.14 -20.15 1.80
C ILE A 506 -17.21 -21.64 2.10
N ILE A 507 -18.32 -22.05 2.70
CA ILE A 507 -18.70 -23.45 2.84
C ILE A 507 -20.09 -23.62 2.19
N PRO A 508 -20.21 -24.34 1.06
CA PRO A 508 -21.49 -24.76 0.51
C PRO A 508 -22.47 -25.26 1.58
N SER A 509 -23.62 -24.60 1.68
CA SER A 509 -24.65 -25.01 2.63
C SER A 509 -25.32 -26.33 2.18
N LYS A 510 -25.85 -27.12 3.12
CA LYS A 510 -26.40 -28.47 2.84
C LYS A 510 -27.82 -28.46 2.22
N VAL A 511 -28.19 -27.39 1.51
CA VAL A 511 -29.52 -27.27 0.87
C VAL A 511 -29.59 -27.93 -0.51
N GLY A 512 -28.44 -28.31 -1.08
CA GLY A 512 -28.35 -28.93 -2.39
C GLY A 512 -27.11 -29.82 -2.54
N PRO A 513 -26.98 -30.52 -3.67
CA PRO A 513 -25.77 -31.25 -4.01
C PRO A 513 -24.63 -30.28 -4.28
N VAL A 514 -23.42 -30.64 -3.81
CA VAL A 514 -22.18 -29.94 -4.12
C VAL A 514 -21.45 -30.71 -5.21
N ASP A 515 -21.25 -30.06 -6.34
CA ASP A 515 -20.56 -30.60 -7.53
C ASP A 515 -19.33 -29.76 -7.91
N SER A 516 -18.74 -30.04 -9.08
CA SER A 516 -17.54 -29.34 -9.55
C SER A 516 -17.75 -27.87 -9.91
N ASP A 517 -19.00 -27.43 -10.09
CA ASP A 517 -19.34 -26.07 -10.53
C ASP A 517 -19.72 -25.19 -9.34
N THR A 518 -20.27 -25.80 -8.29
CA THR A 518 -20.82 -25.15 -7.09
C THR A 518 -19.90 -24.04 -6.53
N THR A 519 -18.63 -24.32 -6.24
CA THR A 519 -17.69 -23.31 -5.69
C THR A 519 -17.44 -22.17 -6.68
N ALA A 520 -17.25 -22.49 -7.96
CA ALA A 520 -16.98 -21.50 -9.00
C ALA A 520 -18.16 -20.55 -9.21
N ASP A 521 -19.39 -21.07 -9.13
CA ASP A 521 -20.61 -20.26 -9.26
C ASP A 521 -20.80 -19.32 -8.06
N ILE A 522 -20.45 -19.76 -6.85
CA ILE A 522 -20.47 -18.89 -5.67
C ILE A 522 -19.43 -17.77 -5.81
N ILE A 523 -18.23 -18.09 -6.28
CA ILE A 523 -17.15 -17.12 -6.54
C ILE A 523 -17.61 -16.07 -7.57
N ARG A 524 -18.14 -16.51 -8.72
CA ARG A 524 -18.67 -15.60 -9.75
C ARG A 524 -19.76 -14.71 -9.20
N ARG A 525 -20.69 -15.28 -8.43
CA ARG A 525 -21.75 -14.52 -7.78
C ARG A 525 -21.21 -13.43 -6.85
N CYS A 526 -20.16 -13.70 -6.08
CA CYS A 526 -19.54 -12.69 -5.21
C CYS A 526 -18.98 -11.50 -6.01
N TYR A 527 -18.30 -11.77 -7.13
CA TYR A 527 -17.79 -10.71 -8.00
C TYR A 527 -18.90 -9.95 -8.72
N GLU A 528 -19.94 -10.63 -9.22
CA GLU A 528 -21.13 -10.01 -9.84
C GLU A 528 -21.79 -8.98 -8.92
N ILE A 529 -21.78 -9.25 -7.61
CA ILE A 529 -22.38 -8.37 -6.62
C ILE A 529 -21.39 -7.36 -6.02
N GLY A 530 -20.18 -7.27 -6.58
CA GLY A 530 -19.18 -6.26 -6.24
C GLY A 530 -18.32 -6.57 -5.02
N ILE A 531 -18.21 -7.84 -4.62
CA ILE A 531 -17.35 -8.27 -3.51
C ILE A 531 -16.07 -8.88 -4.07
N TYR A 532 -14.94 -8.24 -3.76
CA TYR A 532 -13.62 -8.65 -4.23
C TYR A 532 -12.72 -8.97 -3.03
N PRO A 533 -12.87 -10.15 -2.41
CA PRO A 533 -12.09 -10.49 -1.24
C PRO A 533 -10.62 -10.63 -1.62
N ASP A 534 -9.73 -10.15 -0.74
CA ASP A 534 -8.30 -10.24 -0.96
C ASP A 534 -7.83 -11.68 -0.94
N TRP A 535 -8.45 -12.49 -0.08
CA TRP A 535 -8.17 -13.91 0.07
C TRP A 535 -9.46 -14.73 0.03
N TRP A 536 -9.34 -15.94 -0.53
CA TRP A 536 -10.36 -16.96 -0.46
C TRP A 536 -9.95 -18.07 0.52
N LYS A 537 -10.88 -18.54 1.34
CA LYS A 537 -10.72 -19.78 2.13
C LYS A 537 -11.76 -20.79 1.68
N LEU A 538 -11.31 -21.85 1.02
CA LEU A 538 -12.17 -22.79 0.30
C LEU A 538 -12.02 -24.22 0.83
N GLU A 539 -13.11 -24.99 0.77
CA GLU A 539 -13.14 -26.39 1.17
C GLU A 539 -12.15 -27.22 0.35
N PRO A 540 -11.60 -28.31 0.93
CA PRO A 540 -10.87 -29.33 0.20
C PRO A 540 -11.71 -29.85 -0.98
N MET A 541 -11.33 -29.48 -2.20
CA MET A 541 -11.87 -30.08 -3.41
C MET A 541 -10.97 -31.25 -3.82
N THR A 542 -11.57 -32.42 -4.04
CA THR A 542 -10.85 -33.65 -4.42
C THR A 542 -10.73 -33.83 -5.94
N SER A 543 -11.26 -32.89 -6.73
CA SER A 543 -11.27 -32.93 -8.19
C SER A 543 -10.43 -31.80 -8.77
N THR A 544 -9.55 -32.14 -9.72
CA THR A 544 -8.76 -31.17 -10.50
C THR A 544 -9.66 -30.22 -11.28
N GLU A 545 -10.80 -30.72 -11.79
CA GLU A 545 -11.77 -29.92 -12.54
C GLU A 545 -12.38 -28.82 -11.67
N ALA A 546 -12.77 -29.15 -10.43
CA ALA A 546 -13.35 -28.18 -9.50
C ALA A 546 -12.35 -27.08 -9.12
N TRP A 547 -11.09 -27.44 -8.85
CA TRP A 547 -10.02 -26.47 -8.62
C TRP A 547 -9.77 -25.57 -9.83
N ALA A 548 -9.74 -26.13 -11.04
CA ALA A 548 -9.54 -25.38 -12.27
C ALA A 548 -10.68 -24.37 -12.49
N LYS A 549 -11.94 -24.78 -12.30
CA LYS A 549 -13.11 -23.91 -12.41
C LYS A 549 -13.09 -22.78 -11.37
N ALA A 550 -12.76 -23.09 -10.11
CA ALA A 550 -12.65 -22.08 -9.05
C ALA A 550 -11.52 -21.08 -9.33
N CYS A 551 -10.35 -21.54 -9.77
CA CYS A 551 -9.24 -20.66 -10.14
C CYS A 551 -9.60 -19.77 -11.33
N ALA A 552 -10.22 -20.33 -12.38
CA ALA A 552 -10.68 -19.57 -13.54
C ALA A 552 -11.69 -18.48 -13.15
N ALA A 553 -12.70 -18.83 -12.36
CA ALA A 553 -13.70 -17.88 -11.86
C ALA A 553 -13.07 -16.71 -11.10
N ILE A 554 -11.98 -16.95 -10.36
CA ILE A 554 -11.24 -15.88 -9.70
C ILE A 554 -10.42 -15.07 -10.71
N THR A 555 -9.58 -15.70 -11.52
CA THR A 555 -8.64 -14.98 -12.41
C THR A 555 -9.33 -14.18 -13.51
N GLU A 556 -10.50 -14.61 -13.95
CA GLU A 556 -11.33 -13.90 -14.95
C GLU A 556 -11.93 -12.61 -14.38
N ASN A 557 -12.16 -12.52 -13.06
CA ASN A 557 -12.84 -11.40 -12.41
C ASN A 557 -11.88 -10.50 -11.58
N ASP A 558 -10.86 -11.09 -10.96
CA ASP A 558 -9.83 -10.38 -10.19
C ASP A 558 -8.46 -11.07 -10.35
N PRO A 559 -7.71 -10.74 -11.42
CA PRO A 559 -6.39 -11.33 -11.65
C PRO A 559 -5.36 -10.94 -10.57
N TYR A 560 -5.68 -9.96 -9.74
CA TYR A 560 -4.82 -9.43 -8.69
C TYR A 560 -5.23 -9.91 -7.29
N THR A 561 -6.09 -10.92 -7.12
CA THR A 561 -6.35 -11.50 -5.79
C THR A 561 -5.05 -12.01 -5.13
N ARG A 562 -4.99 -12.11 -3.79
CA ARG A 562 -3.82 -12.73 -3.11
C ARG A 562 -3.75 -14.23 -3.37
N GLY A 563 -4.91 -14.88 -3.39
CA GLY A 563 -5.05 -16.30 -3.66
C GLY A 563 -5.93 -17.01 -2.66
N ILE A 564 -5.74 -18.33 -2.59
CA ILE A 564 -6.59 -19.26 -1.84
C ILE A 564 -5.78 -19.92 -0.72
N VAL A 565 -6.38 -20.03 0.47
CA VAL A 565 -5.93 -20.96 1.52
C VAL A 565 -6.96 -22.09 1.69
N VAL A 566 -6.49 -23.34 1.69
CA VAL A 566 -7.35 -24.52 1.87
C VAL A 566 -7.70 -24.69 3.34
N LEU A 567 -8.98 -24.94 3.64
CA LEU A 567 -9.44 -25.16 5.02
C LEU A 567 -9.42 -26.65 5.40
N GLY A 568 -9.35 -26.94 6.71
CA GLY A 568 -9.10 -28.30 7.20
C GLY A 568 -10.31 -29.18 7.52
N LEU A 569 -11.48 -28.60 7.85
CA LEU A 569 -12.70 -29.32 8.29
C LEU A 569 -12.56 -30.35 9.44
N ASP A 570 -11.42 -30.43 10.14
CA ASP A 570 -11.08 -31.52 11.07
C ASP A 570 -10.99 -32.89 10.37
N ALA A 571 -10.59 -32.86 9.10
CA ALA A 571 -10.26 -34.05 8.35
C ALA A 571 -8.99 -34.73 8.93
N PRO A 572 -8.89 -36.06 8.83
CA PRO A 572 -7.65 -36.80 9.09
C PRO A 572 -6.47 -36.24 8.28
N VAL A 573 -5.26 -36.41 8.80
CA VAL A 573 -4.03 -35.88 8.17
C VAL A 573 -3.84 -36.47 6.77
N GLU A 574 -4.23 -37.72 6.56
CA GLU A 574 -4.12 -38.41 5.27
C GLU A 574 -5.04 -37.79 4.21
N GLU A 575 -6.26 -37.40 4.60
CA GLU A 575 -7.21 -36.72 3.71
C GLU A 575 -6.74 -35.29 3.38
N LEU A 576 -6.19 -34.58 4.38
CA LEU A 576 -5.57 -33.27 4.16
C LEU A 576 -4.38 -33.35 3.22
N ALA A 577 -3.51 -34.36 3.39
CA ALA A 577 -2.36 -34.56 2.52
C ALA A 577 -2.78 -34.79 1.06
N ALA A 578 -3.81 -35.60 0.82
CA ALA A 578 -4.37 -35.81 -0.52
C ALA A 578 -4.95 -34.51 -1.10
N SER A 579 -5.67 -33.72 -0.28
CA SER A 579 -6.18 -32.42 -0.71
C SER A 579 -5.07 -31.43 -1.05
N PHE A 580 -4.02 -31.36 -0.23
CA PHE A 580 -2.86 -30.49 -0.46
C PHE A 580 -2.15 -30.87 -1.75
N ALA A 581 -1.97 -32.17 -2.04
CA ALA A 581 -1.35 -32.64 -3.26
C ALA A 581 -2.10 -32.16 -4.52
N GLU A 582 -3.43 -32.13 -4.49
CA GLU A 582 -4.23 -31.63 -5.62
C GLU A 582 -4.19 -30.09 -5.69
N ALA A 583 -4.45 -29.41 -4.57
CA ALA A 583 -4.50 -27.95 -4.53
C ALA A 583 -3.13 -27.31 -4.85
N ALA A 584 -2.02 -27.96 -4.49
CA ALA A 584 -0.67 -27.49 -4.74
C ALA A 584 -0.30 -27.39 -6.23
N ARG A 585 -1.08 -28.01 -7.12
CA ARG A 585 -0.91 -27.89 -8.57
C ARG A 585 -1.36 -26.53 -9.13
N PHE A 586 -2.14 -25.78 -8.36
CA PHE A 586 -2.69 -24.50 -8.78
C PHE A 586 -1.88 -23.35 -8.17
N PRO A 587 -1.26 -22.47 -8.99
CA PRO A 587 -0.47 -21.34 -8.47
C PRO A 587 -1.28 -20.36 -7.61
N LEU A 588 -2.60 -20.29 -7.80
CA LEU A 588 -3.50 -19.42 -7.04
C LEU A 588 -3.71 -19.89 -5.60
N VAL A 589 -3.59 -21.20 -5.34
CA VAL A 589 -3.60 -21.72 -3.98
C VAL A 589 -2.25 -21.41 -3.37
N LYS A 590 -2.22 -20.70 -2.23
CA LYS A 590 -0.97 -20.28 -1.57
C LYS A 590 -0.65 -21.12 -0.34
N GLY A 591 -1.62 -21.86 0.18
CA GLY A 591 -1.40 -22.68 1.36
C GLY A 591 -2.66 -23.14 2.02
N PHE A 592 -2.65 -23.20 3.35
CA PHE A 592 -3.73 -23.74 4.15
C PHE A 592 -3.98 -22.91 5.40
N ALA A 593 -5.20 -23.04 5.93
CA ALA A 593 -5.59 -22.55 7.24
C ALA A 593 -6.29 -23.69 7.99
N VAL A 594 -5.54 -24.39 8.86
CA VAL A 594 -5.98 -25.62 9.54
C VAL A 594 -5.93 -25.42 11.05
N GLY A 595 -6.92 -25.97 11.75
CA GLY A 595 -7.13 -25.74 13.18
C GLY A 595 -7.19 -27.01 14.02
N ARG A 596 -8.39 -27.59 14.14
CA ARG A 596 -8.68 -28.69 15.08
C ARG A 596 -7.74 -29.89 14.95
N THR A 597 -7.29 -30.24 13.74
CA THR A 597 -6.27 -31.28 13.49
C THR A 597 -4.96 -31.03 14.26
N ILE A 598 -4.63 -29.76 14.56
CA ILE A 598 -3.44 -29.35 15.31
C ILE A 598 -3.75 -29.27 16.80
N PHE A 599 -4.78 -28.52 17.22
CA PHE A 599 -4.93 -28.14 18.64
C PHE A 599 -5.92 -28.99 19.44
N ALA A 600 -6.85 -29.73 18.82
CA ALA A 600 -8.03 -30.24 19.54
C ALA A 600 -7.68 -31.27 20.64
N ASP A 601 -6.69 -32.13 20.40
CA ASP A 601 -6.22 -33.10 21.40
C ASP A 601 -5.46 -32.42 22.54
N ALA A 602 -4.52 -31.52 22.20
CA ALA A 602 -3.80 -30.71 23.17
C ALA A 602 -4.75 -29.88 24.05
N ALA A 603 -5.78 -29.27 23.47
CA ALA A 603 -6.79 -28.49 24.18
C ALA A 603 -7.53 -29.32 25.21
N ARG A 604 -8.04 -30.50 24.83
CA ARG A 604 -8.77 -31.39 25.73
C ARG A 604 -7.93 -31.79 26.94
N LYS A 605 -6.70 -32.25 26.70
CA LYS A 605 -5.79 -32.71 27.76
C LYS A 605 -5.31 -31.56 28.65
N TRP A 606 -4.97 -30.42 28.07
CA TRP A 606 -4.52 -29.24 28.83
C TRP A 606 -5.65 -28.65 29.68
N LEU A 607 -6.87 -28.56 29.14
CA LEU A 607 -8.03 -28.10 29.91
C LEU A 607 -8.36 -29.07 31.06
N ALA A 608 -8.19 -30.38 30.86
CA ALA A 608 -8.33 -31.39 31.90
C ALA A 608 -7.19 -31.39 32.95
N GLY A 609 -6.11 -30.63 32.73
CA GLY A 609 -4.94 -30.59 33.62
C GLY A 609 -3.97 -31.75 33.42
N GLU A 610 -4.08 -32.48 32.31
CA GLU A 610 -3.25 -33.64 31.96
C GLU A 610 -1.96 -33.25 31.21
N LEU A 611 -1.90 -32.05 30.63
CA LEU A 611 -0.72 -31.49 29.98
C LEU A 611 -0.27 -30.19 30.66
N THR A 612 1.05 -29.99 30.77
CA THR A 612 1.63 -28.68 31.08
C THR A 612 1.58 -27.76 29.86
N ASP A 613 1.84 -26.48 30.08
CA ASP A 613 1.92 -25.48 29.01
C ASP A 613 2.98 -25.87 27.96
N GLU A 614 4.18 -26.27 28.41
CA GLU A 614 5.29 -26.67 27.54
C GLU A 614 4.95 -27.93 26.73
N ALA A 615 4.30 -28.91 27.36
CA ALA A 615 3.91 -30.15 26.68
C ALA A 615 2.80 -29.90 25.64
N ALA A 616 1.85 -29.01 25.93
CA ALA A 616 0.82 -28.61 24.98
C ALA A 616 1.42 -27.86 23.77
N VAL A 617 2.34 -26.93 24.01
CA VAL A 617 3.06 -26.23 22.93
C VAL A 617 3.85 -27.21 22.08
N ALA A 618 4.63 -28.12 22.68
CA ALA A 618 5.43 -29.09 21.93
C ALA A 618 4.60 -30.04 21.05
N ASP A 619 3.44 -30.50 21.54
CA ASP A 619 2.50 -31.31 20.74
C ASP A 619 1.97 -30.51 19.54
N MET A 620 1.52 -29.26 19.76
CA MET A 620 1.01 -28.41 18.69
C MET A 620 2.09 -28.03 17.66
N VAL A 621 3.32 -27.75 18.10
CA VAL A 621 4.48 -27.50 17.22
C VAL A 621 4.71 -28.69 16.31
N THR A 622 4.76 -29.91 16.87
CA THR A 622 4.99 -31.14 16.10
C THR A 622 3.94 -31.33 15.02
N ARG A 623 2.66 -31.13 15.35
CA ARG A 623 1.54 -31.29 14.40
C ARG A 623 1.54 -30.19 13.34
N PHE A 624 1.77 -28.95 13.73
CA PHE A 624 1.75 -27.82 12.79
C PHE A 624 2.92 -27.89 11.82
N ASP A 625 4.15 -28.15 12.30
CA ASP A 625 5.34 -28.37 11.47
C ASP A 625 5.15 -29.55 10.50
N SER A 626 4.53 -30.65 10.96
CA SER A 626 4.20 -31.78 10.08
C SER A 626 3.30 -31.38 8.91
N LEU A 627 2.25 -30.58 9.16
CA LEU A 627 1.36 -30.09 8.08
C LEU A 627 2.07 -29.11 7.15
N CYS A 628 2.96 -28.27 7.69
CA CYS A 628 3.79 -27.38 6.88
C CYS A 628 4.66 -28.17 5.90
N ARG A 629 5.32 -29.23 6.36
CA ARG A 629 6.14 -30.10 5.50
C ARG A 629 5.32 -30.81 4.42
N ILE A 630 4.15 -31.35 4.78
CA ILE A 630 3.25 -32.00 3.82
C ILE A 630 2.88 -31.02 2.70
N TRP A 631 2.55 -29.78 3.04
CA TRP A 631 2.25 -28.74 2.07
C TRP A 631 3.47 -28.38 1.20
N ASP A 632 4.62 -28.15 1.81
CA ASP A 632 5.83 -27.73 1.12
C ASP A 632 6.33 -28.83 0.16
N ASP A 633 6.24 -30.11 0.55
CA ASP A 633 6.55 -31.27 -0.30
C ASP A 633 5.57 -31.37 -1.47
N ALA A 634 4.26 -31.21 -1.23
CA ALA A 634 3.24 -31.19 -2.29
C ALA A 634 3.51 -30.07 -3.31
N ARG A 635 3.89 -28.88 -2.83
CA ARG A 635 4.22 -27.74 -3.69
C ARG A 635 5.50 -27.96 -4.49
N ALA A 636 6.53 -28.54 -3.87
CA ALA A 636 7.77 -28.88 -4.57
C ALA A 636 7.51 -29.90 -5.68
N GLN A 637 6.73 -30.95 -5.41
CA GLN A 637 6.36 -31.96 -6.40
C GLN A 637 5.55 -31.38 -7.56
N ALA A 638 4.61 -30.48 -7.27
CA ALA A 638 3.82 -29.80 -8.31
C ALA A 638 4.70 -29.00 -9.27
N ARG A 639 5.67 -28.22 -8.75
CA ARG A 639 6.60 -27.41 -9.56
C ARG A 639 7.53 -28.25 -10.44
N VAL A 640 7.97 -29.42 -9.96
CA VAL A 640 8.83 -30.32 -10.75
C VAL A 640 8.08 -30.94 -11.93
N ASN A 641 6.76 -31.11 -11.79
CA ASN A 641 5.89 -31.71 -12.81
C ASN A 641 5.27 -30.69 -13.77
N GLU A 642 5.53 -29.38 -13.61
CA GLU A 642 5.22 -28.38 -14.64
C GLU A 642 6.11 -28.63 -15.87
N PRO A 643 5.55 -28.85 -17.08
CA PRO A 643 6.37 -28.92 -18.27
C PRO A 643 7.18 -27.63 -18.40
N GLN A 644 8.51 -27.73 -18.43
CA GLN A 644 9.35 -26.57 -18.72
C GLN A 644 9.03 -26.04 -20.12
N GLY A 645 8.27 -24.94 -20.17
CA GLY A 645 8.19 -24.07 -21.34
C GLY A 645 6.79 -23.74 -21.80
N ILE A 646 6.26 -22.62 -21.31
CA ILE A 646 5.79 -21.50 -22.13
C ILE A 646 6.20 -20.21 -21.38
N PRO A 647 7.02 -19.31 -21.94
CA PRO A 647 7.38 -18.06 -21.28
C PRO A 647 6.20 -17.08 -21.22
N ALA A 648 5.98 -16.55 -20.01
CA ALA A 648 5.26 -15.34 -19.58
C ALA A 648 3.91 -15.00 -20.24
#